data_AF-A0A812KER7-F1
#
_entry.id   AF-A0A812KER7-F1
#
_cell.length_a   1.000
_cell.length_b   1.000
_cell.length_c   1.000
_cell.angle_alpha   90.00
_cell.angle_beta   90.00
_cell.angle_gamma   90.00
#
_symmetry.space_group_name_H-M   'P 1'
#
loop_
_entity.id
_entity.type
_entity.pdbx_description
1 polymer ?
#
loop_
_entity_poly.entity_id
_entity_poly.type
_entity_poly.pdbx_seq_one_letter_code
_entity_poly.pdbx_strand_id
1 'polypeptide(L)'
;MQHFCGILPGVFAECFPTLPSGRVSSESDGEPAGEAEASQLGVIDQTKLWRKLARKRNRKAAVFLADAASAFLTLLWAVLTAPVMRIHFALFKQATWLSERVQPEDTDDLQADLASTAAFVKGAMNPAYTVLALLVSMVSDSRHKLWLPLVGCYGDVLTWTQDKLRTTRRCVFTIIGQMWRKLIDGWERYPWRLVELLEAYGQDEKKKIADQFLAAKECCLDSFSGKLQKLCQAKDLLTSEDAENVDAEPDVDEERESFLMSEKCESFLAAVFDRVVPTSTYVERMFARFNSWTETKGPKLRLSQLAAKHFTQTFTHLVDNWRKQGIKAGKFKKPINNKSRPAWVKGKRKNSSATGLHLFSEMFCAQESRRRLASGQVESWPQFMRRAKNVWQTLDVDDRKQWQRLARAQNLQSKAAFIAEARARVQAETAGGPWNIASSSGFPLDRRVIVKHHGARKAKVTAFRQRTNKLQPENFDSMDAWPESEYTLFAKCSRRSCVATLNDSQQTAFGELHDVLVHVIMTHAPLPSAHTEEPLVLGLASDATDVTEYFVLAYHTRKPPIDAAFAKLAVRDDVPGDGVHICLKLAKTGTGDLVLMSDKDLAHALAQQATDWAFFVLAVGRVRDLSEFDITSSYFVDPGEAKAARETERQKAAALAALRQMTNPKPKPDPKQGTGKASGSSAKKSSKDSAATVDKAKLEKLEAAALGLGHSSSSSGSEKDQAAMAFGLVTSRQENVQPSFSGAASSGASGSVLDENEVAAVPPPPDAPAERRPRTMQRRSVVWGSCPAFQLAPVYRAGQHMGFSALCHRHTDPGVDLICKKEISAVGGLPHDVCRLRLKRWLVAGLDDEDWPEKKREFHISMGNILLRDFSQGKTSEELDRIVQHVSS
;
A
#
# COMPACT_ATOMS: atom_id res chain seq x y z
N MET A 1 27.38 0.17 -0.58
CA MET A 1 27.64 -0.31 -1.95
C MET A 1 28.25 -1.71 -1.99
N GLN A 2 29.28 -2.04 -1.20
CA GLN A 2 29.91 -3.39 -1.15
C GLN A 2 28.94 -4.60 -1.14
N HIS A 3 27.74 -4.47 -0.54
CA HIS A 3 26.69 -5.51 -0.61
C HIS A 3 26.10 -5.81 -2.00
N PHE A 4 26.34 -4.99 -3.03
CA PHE A 4 25.84 -5.21 -4.40
C PHE A 4 26.96 -5.53 -5.41
N CYS A 5 28.23 -5.35 -5.02
CA CYS A 5 29.41 -5.52 -5.89
C CYS A 5 29.85 -7.00 -5.98
N GLY A 6 29.04 -7.87 -6.58
CA GLY A 6 29.39 -9.29 -6.81
C GLY A 6 29.38 -10.20 -5.57
N ILE A 7 29.55 -9.66 -4.36
CA ILE A 7 29.52 -10.44 -3.11
C ILE A 7 28.15 -11.09 -2.88
N LEU A 8 27.02 -10.40 -3.14
CA LEU A 8 25.71 -11.03 -2.96
C LEU A 8 25.47 -12.17 -3.96
N PRO A 9 25.69 -12.00 -5.29
CA PRO A 9 25.61 -13.11 -6.24
C PRO A 9 26.56 -14.26 -5.91
N GLY A 10 27.81 -13.98 -5.52
CA GLY A 10 28.80 -14.99 -5.12
C GLY A 10 28.36 -15.77 -3.88
N VAL A 11 28.02 -15.08 -2.79
CA VAL A 11 27.50 -15.70 -1.56
C VAL A 11 26.17 -16.43 -1.80
N PHE A 12 25.33 -15.97 -2.73
CA PHE A 12 24.13 -16.72 -3.14
C PHE A 12 24.49 -17.99 -3.93
N ALA A 13 25.45 -17.95 -4.85
CA ALA A 13 25.92 -19.13 -5.55
C ALA A 13 26.53 -20.16 -4.58
N GLU A 14 27.35 -19.71 -3.63
CA GLU A 14 27.93 -20.55 -2.57
C GLU A 14 26.86 -21.11 -1.60
N CYS A 15 25.83 -20.32 -1.26
CA CYS A 15 24.75 -20.76 -0.37
C CYS A 15 23.69 -21.63 -1.08
N PHE A 16 23.60 -21.56 -2.41
CA PHE A 16 22.61 -22.26 -3.24
C PHE A 16 23.26 -22.89 -4.49
N PRO A 17 24.29 -23.76 -4.36
CA PRO A 17 25.12 -24.24 -5.47
C PRO A 17 24.40 -25.21 -6.43
N THR A 18 23.16 -25.61 -6.10
CA THR A 18 22.32 -26.49 -6.94
C THR A 18 21.27 -25.70 -7.73
N LEU A 19 21.51 -24.41 -7.99
CA LEU A 19 20.76 -23.67 -9.01
C LEU A 19 21.33 -24.07 -10.39
N PRO A 20 20.54 -24.69 -11.28
CA PRO A 20 20.99 -24.91 -12.65
C PRO A 20 21.30 -23.55 -13.28
N SER A 21 22.45 -23.43 -13.93
CA SER A 21 22.85 -22.25 -14.71
C SER A 21 22.07 -22.11 -16.03
N GLY A 22 21.23 -23.08 -16.38
CA GLY A 22 20.34 -23.01 -17.53
C GLY A 22 19.10 -22.15 -17.29
N ARG A 23 18.58 -21.56 -18.38
CA ARG A 23 17.27 -20.88 -18.42
C ARG A 23 16.23 -21.72 -17.66
N VAL A 24 15.55 -21.10 -16.70
CA VAL A 24 14.31 -21.67 -16.16
C VAL A 24 13.27 -21.54 -17.27
N SER A 25 13.03 -22.62 -18.01
CA SER A 25 11.86 -22.71 -18.88
C SER A 25 10.62 -22.47 -18.02
N SER A 26 9.76 -21.56 -18.45
CA SER A 26 8.54 -21.18 -17.71
C SER A 26 7.48 -22.28 -17.68
N GLU A 27 7.74 -23.38 -18.38
CA GLU A 27 6.84 -24.49 -18.66
C GLU A 27 7.57 -25.81 -18.38
N SER A 28 6.78 -26.83 -17.96
CA SER A 28 7.19 -28.22 -17.67
C SER A 28 8.03 -28.53 -16.41
N ASP A 29 8.12 -27.65 -15.41
CA ASP A 29 8.53 -28.05 -14.04
C ASP A 29 7.35 -28.82 -13.39
N GLY A 30 7.19 -30.09 -13.78
CA GLY A 30 6.00 -30.92 -13.51
C GLY A 30 5.61 -31.00 -12.04
N GLU A 31 4.29 -31.02 -11.77
CA GLU A 31 3.80 -31.16 -10.41
C GLU A 31 4.27 -32.49 -9.80
N PRO A 32 4.99 -32.48 -8.66
CA PRO A 32 5.30 -33.71 -7.97
C PRO A 32 3.99 -34.30 -7.42
N ALA A 33 3.73 -35.58 -7.72
CA ALA A 33 2.45 -36.29 -7.53
C ALA A 33 1.76 -36.14 -6.15
N GLY A 34 2.48 -35.70 -5.11
CA GLY A 34 1.91 -35.39 -3.80
C GLY A 34 0.95 -34.19 -3.74
N GLU A 35 0.78 -33.39 -4.79
CA GLU A 35 -0.22 -32.30 -4.83
C GLU A 35 -1.65 -32.83 -5.13
N ALA A 36 -1.77 -33.92 -5.90
CA ALA A 36 -3.03 -34.66 -6.10
C ALA A 36 -3.43 -35.44 -4.83
N GLU A 37 -2.48 -36.18 -4.23
CA GLU A 37 -2.68 -36.93 -2.97
C GLU A 37 -3.11 -36.02 -1.80
N ALA A 38 -2.48 -34.84 -1.67
CA ALA A 38 -2.80 -33.89 -0.61
C ALA A 38 -4.18 -33.23 -0.77
N SER A 39 -4.70 -33.13 -2.00
CA SER A 39 -6.04 -32.61 -2.28
C SER A 39 -7.12 -33.63 -1.93
N GLN A 40 -6.86 -34.92 -2.13
CA GLN A 40 -7.77 -36.00 -1.69
C GLN A 40 -7.82 -36.20 -0.17
N LEU A 41 -6.74 -35.85 0.55
CA LEU A 41 -6.63 -36.06 2.01
C LEU A 41 -7.10 -34.87 2.88
N GLY A 42 -7.64 -33.80 2.29
CA GLY A 42 -8.36 -32.73 3.01
C GLY A 42 -7.54 -31.86 4.00
N VAL A 43 -6.26 -32.14 4.22
CA VAL A 43 -5.42 -31.44 5.22
C VAL A 43 -4.18 -30.82 4.56
N ILE A 44 -4.37 -29.66 3.94
CA ILE A 44 -3.27 -28.85 3.42
C ILE A 44 -2.50 -28.22 4.61
N ASP A 45 -1.31 -28.74 4.94
CA ASP A 45 -0.38 -28.08 5.87
C ASP A 45 0.09 -26.76 5.25
N GLN A 46 -0.64 -25.68 5.55
CA GLN A 46 -0.33 -24.32 5.12
C GLN A 46 1.12 -23.94 5.42
N THR A 47 1.73 -24.49 6.48
CA THR A 47 3.14 -24.24 6.82
C THR A 47 4.12 -24.85 5.82
N LYS A 48 3.77 -25.96 5.14
CA LYS A 48 4.55 -26.49 4.00
C LYS A 48 4.36 -25.59 2.77
N LEU A 49 3.12 -25.21 2.46
CA LEU A 49 2.80 -24.31 1.35
C LEU A 49 3.54 -22.96 1.46
N TRP A 50 3.47 -22.30 2.61
CA TRP A 50 4.20 -21.05 2.87
C TRP A 50 5.72 -21.21 2.76
N ARG A 51 6.30 -22.38 3.10
CA ARG A 51 7.73 -22.66 2.91
C ARG A 51 8.08 -22.95 1.44
N LYS A 52 7.22 -23.63 0.67
CA LYS A 52 7.35 -23.82 -0.79
C LYS A 52 7.31 -22.46 -1.49
N LEU A 53 6.33 -21.61 -1.14
CA LEU A 53 6.21 -20.23 -1.63
C LEU A 53 7.39 -19.34 -1.25
N ALA A 54 7.86 -19.37 0.01
CA ALA A 54 9.02 -18.58 0.43
C ALA A 54 10.31 -18.99 -0.30
N ARG A 55 10.52 -20.29 -0.53
CA ARG A 55 11.63 -20.79 -1.37
C ARG A 55 11.48 -20.35 -2.83
N LYS A 56 10.28 -20.44 -3.42
CA LYS A 56 10.00 -19.98 -4.79
C LYS A 56 10.26 -18.46 -4.93
N ARG A 57 9.87 -17.66 -3.93
CA ARG A 57 10.16 -16.21 -3.86
C ARG A 57 11.66 -15.92 -3.73
N ASN A 58 12.36 -16.59 -2.81
CA ASN A 58 13.81 -16.41 -2.65
C ASN A 58 14.58 -16.85 -3.90
N ARG A 59 14.16 -17.92 -4.58
CA ARG A 59 14.75 -18.37 -5.86
C ARG A 59 14.55 -17.32 -6.95
N LYS A 60 13.33 -16.79 -7.09
CA LYS A 60 13.04 -15.68 -8.03
C LYS A 60 13.85 -14.43 -7.71
N ALA A 61 13.97 -14.05 -6.43
CA ALA A 61 14.78 -12.90 -6.01
C ALA A 61 16.28 -13.12 -6.25
N ALA A 62 16.80 -14.34 -6.06
CA ALA A 62 18.18 -14.67 -6.38
C ALA A 62 18.48 -14.57 -7.88
N VAL A 63 17.60 -15.13 -8.72
CA VAL A 63 17.70 -15.02 -10.19
C VAL A 63 17.60 -13.56 -10.64
N PHE A 64 16.68 -12.78 -10.06
CA PHE A 64 16.56 -11.34 -10.33
C PHE A 64 17.81 -10.54 -9.91
N LEU A 65 18.42 -10.83 -8.75
CA LEU A 65 19.62 -10.13 -8.30
C LEU A 65 20.91 -10.61 -8.97
N ALA A 66 20.90 -11.78 -9.60
CA ALA A 66 22.00 -12.30 -10.42
C ALA A 66 21.92 -11.88 -11.89
N ASP A 67 20.73 -11.48 -12.37
CA ASP A 67 20.55 -10.91 -13.71
C ASP A 67 21.20 -9.51 -13.80
N ALA A 68 22.09 -9.33 -14.78
CA ALA A 68 22.87 -8.12 -14.96
C ALA A 68 21.99 -6.90 -15.32
N ALA A 69 20.89 -7.11 -16.07
CA ALA A 69 19.95 -6.04 -16.41
C ALA A 69 19.18 -5.58 -15.17
N SER A 70 18.63 -6.52 -14.40
CA SER A 70 17.94 -6.26 -13.13
C SER A 70 18.85 -5.62 -12.07
N ALA A 71 20.12 -6.01 -11.99
CA ALA A 71 21.11 -5.37 -11.13
C ALA A 71 21.40 -3.92 -11.55
N PHE A 72 21.58 -3.65 -12.85
CA PHE A 72 21.73 -2.30 -13.40
C PHE A 72 20.48 -1.44 -13.10
N LEU A 73 19.29 -1.95 -13.41
CA LEU A 73 18.00 -1.29 -13.14
C LEU A 73 17.81 -0.97 -11.65
N THR A 74 18.22 -1.87 -10.75
CA THR A 74 18.12 -1.66 -9.30
C THR A 74 19.05 -0.53 -8.82
N LEU A 75 20.29 -0.48 -9.34
CA LEU A 75 21.25 0.58 -9.03
C LEU A 75 20.82 1.93 -9.65
N LEU A 76 20.33 1.92 -10.89
CA LEU A 76 19.76 3.07 -11.56
C LEU A 76 18.56 3.64 -10.81
N TRP A 77 17.62 2.79 -10.42
CA TRP A 77 16.49 3.17 -9.58
C TRP A 77 16.96 3.79 -8.27
N ALA A 78 17.95 3.19 -7.58
CA ALA A 78 18.45 3.71 -6.31
C ALA A 78 19.15 5.08 -6.47
N VAL A 79 19.93 5.27 -7.53
CA VAL A 79 20.60 6.54 -7.86
C VAL A 79 19.58 7.65 -8.17
N LEU A 80 18.61 7.37 -9.04
CA LEU A 80 17.63 8.38 -9.47
C LEU A 80 16.55 8.68 -8.42
N THR A 81 16.18 7.70 -7.60
CA THR A 81 15.20 7.92 -6.54
C THR A 81 15.80 8.48 -5.25
N ALA A 82 17.12 8.37 -5.01
CA ALA A 82 17.75 8.94 -3.82
C ALA A 82 17.40 10.43 -3.56
N PRO A 83 17.48 11.36 -4.55
CA PRO A 83 17.07 12.74 -4.33
C PRO A 83 15.55 12.90 -4.17
N VAL A 84 14.74 12.17 -4.96
CA VAL A 84 13.27 12.15 -4.85
C VAL A 84 12.81 11.68 -3.46
N MET A 85 13.50 10.69 -2.90
CA MET A 85 13.20 10.15 -1.58
C MET A 85 13.47 11.15 -0.46
N ARG A 86 14.35 12.15 -0.64
CA ARG A 86 14.51 13.24 0.33
C ARG A 86 13.24 14.07 0.45
N ILE A 87 12.65 14.47 -0.69
CA ILE A 87 11.38 15.20 -0.73
C ILE A 87 10.25 14.34 -0.18
N HIS A 88 10.19 13.06 -0.56
CA HIS A 88 9.23 12.10 0.01
C HIS A 88 9.34 12.05 1.55
N PHE A 89 10.56 11.91 2.11
CA PHE A 89 10.73 11.86 3.56
C PHE A 89 10.42 13.19 4.26
N ALA A 90 10.73 14.33 3.63
CA ALA A 90 10.33 15.64 4.12
C ALA A 90 8.80 15.77 4.17
N LEU A 91 8.12 15.55 3.03
CA LEU A 91 6.66 15.52 2.95
C LEU A 91 6.06 14.55 3.99
N PHE A 92 6.55 13.32 4.13
CA PHE A 92 6.03 12.39 5.14
C PHE A 92 6.35 12.76 6.60
N LYS A 93 7.40 13.56 6.85
CA LYS A 93 7.77 14.04 8.20
C LYS A 93 7.04 15.34 8.56
N GLN A 94 6.69 16.18 7.58
CA GLN A 94 6.32 17.59 7.76
C GLN A 94 4.93 17.94 7.21
N ALA A 95 4.37 17.13 6.31
CA ALA A 95 2.92 17.05 6.07
C ALA A 95 2.23 16.29 7.23
N THR A 96 2.45 16.82 8.43
CA THR A 96 1.63 16.64 9.64
C THR A 96 1.01 18.00 9.96
N TRP A 97 0.04 18.03 10.86
CA TRP A 97 -0.53 19.29 11.36
C TRP A 97 0.58 20.18 11.95
N LEU A 98 0.49 21.50 11.78
CA LEU A 98 1.50 22.44 12.28
C LEU A 98 1.67 22.32 13.80
N SER A 99 0.57 22.05 14.53
CA SER A 99 0.54 21.75 15.97
C SER A 99 1.23 20.44 16.38
N GLU A 100 1.49 19.53 15.44
CA GLU A 100 2.22 18.26 15.66
C GLU A 100 3.70 18.34 15.24
N ARG A 101 4.14 19.45 14.61
CA ARG A 101 5.53 19.63 14.21
C ARG A 101 6.41 19.83 15.44
N VAL A 102 7.54 19.13 15.46
CA VAL A 102 8.57 19.33 16.50
C VAL A 102 9.24 20.67 16.24
N GLN A 103 9.33 21.54 17.25
CA GLN A 103 10.06 22.82 17.18
C GLN A 103 11.49 22.59 16.65
N PRO A 104 12.01 23.45 15.76
CA PRO A 104 13.15 23.15 14.89
C PRO A 104 14.54 23.22 15.57
N GLU A 105 14.59 23.19 16.91
CA GLU A 105 15.78 23.51 17.73
C GLU A 105 17.01 22.60 17.50
N ASP A 106 16.89 21.52 16.72
CA ASP A 106 17.94 20.53 16.41
C ASP A 106 17.90 20.01 14.94
N THR A 107 17.20 20.69 14.01
CA THR A 107 17.01 20.18 12.63
C THR A 107 17.89 20.83 11.56
N ASP A 108 18.65 19.99 10.85
CA ASP A 108 19.34 20.19 9.56
C ASP A 108 18.64 21.23 8.65
N ASP A 109 19.35 22.21 8.09
CA ASP A 109 18.77 23.42 7.45
C ASP A 109 17.71 23.11 6.40
N LEU A 110 17.96 22.08 5.58
CA LEU A 110 17.05 21.58 4.55
C LEU A 110 15.71 21.08 5.12
N GLN A 111 15.62 20.76 6.41
CA GLN A 111 14.36 20.46 7.10
C GLN A 111 13.70 21.71 7.69
N ALA A 112 14.42 22.79 7.98
CA ALA A 112 13.79 24.05 8.37
C ALA A 112 12.98 24.64 7.20
N ASP A 113 13.56 24.71 6.01
CA ASP A 113 12.88 25.21 4.80
C ASP A 113 11.67 24.35 4.39
N LEU A 114 11.78 23.03 4.58
CA LEU A 114 10.70 22.07 4.28
C LEU A 114 9.59 22.01 5.35
N ALA A 115 9.68 22.82 6.41
CA ALA A 115 8.74 22.78 7.52
C ALA A 115 7.34 23.30 7.17
N SER A 116 7.16 24.02 6.06
CA SER A 116 5.86 24.53 5.61
C SER A 116 5.44 23.98 4.24
N THR A 117 4.14 23.72 4.07
CA THR A 117 3.52 23.44 2.76
C THR A 117 3.68 24.62 1.79
N ALA A 118 3.82 25.84 2.31
CA ALA A 118 4.03 27.05 1.52
C ALA A 118 5.33 27.03 0.70
N ALA A 119 6.37 26.34 1.19
CA ALA A 119 7.62 26.14 0.44
C ALA A 119 7.39 25.48 -0.93
N PHE A 120 6.36 24.63 -1.08
CA PHE A 120 6.02 24.00 -2.37
C PHE A 120 5.27 24.92 -3.34
N VAL A 121 4.71 26.04 -2.87
CA VAL A 121 4.02 27.03 -3.72
C VAL A 121 5.02 28.03 -4.31
N LYS A 122 5.97 28.51 -3.50
CA LYS A 122 7.06 29.40 -3.95
C LYS A 122 7.98 28.69 -4.95
N GLY A 123 7.87 29.03 -6.24
CA GLY A 123 8.62 28.37 -7.31
C GLY A 123 10.13 28.19 -7.04
N ALA A 124 10.81 29.26 -6.62
CA ALA A 124 12.25 29.20 -6.32
C ALA A 124 12.62 28.42 -5.03
N MET A 125 11.69 28.30 -4.07
CA MET A 125 11.89 27.59 -2.80
C MET A 125 11.37 26.15 -2.84
N ASN A 126 10.56 25.79 -3.84
CA ASN A 126 9.97 24.47 -3.93
C ASN A 126 11.07 23.42 -4.17
N PRO A 127 11.26 22.47 -3.23
CA PRO A 127 12.38 21.54 -3.27
C PRO A 127 12.32 20.60 -4.47
N ALA A 128 11.15 20.44 -5.08
CA ALA A 128 10.98 19.69 -6.32
C ALA A 128 11.78 20.33 -7.46
N TYR A 129 11.91 21.66 -7.53
CA TYR A 129 12.80 22.33 -8.49
C TYR A 129 14.27 22.01 -8.22
N THR A 130 14.72 22.01 -6.96
CA THR A 130 16.11 21.62 -6.62
C THR A 130 16.43 20.19 -7.06
N VAL A 131 15.50 19.24 -6.84
CA VAL A 131 15.68 17.86 -7.32
C VAL A 131 15.51 17.73 -8.84
N LEU A 132 14.65 18.55 -9.45
CA LEU A 132 14.49 18.61 -10.90
C LEU A 132 15.79 19.09 -11.56
N ALA A 133 16.33 20.22 -11.13
CA ALA A 133 17.62 20.77 -11.60
C ALA A 133 18.76 19.77 -11.44
N LEU A 134 18.79 19.02 -10.32
CA LEU A 134 19.77 17.95 -10.07
C LEU A 134 19.60 16.73 -11.00
N LEU A 135 18.38 16.39 -11.41
CA LEU A 135 18.14 15.37 -12.44
C LEU A 135 18.49 15.87 -13.84
N VAL A 136 18.26 17.16 -14.11
CA VAL A 136 18.61 17.82 -15.38
C VAL A 136 20.13 17.96 -15.54
N SER A 137 20.86 18.24 -14.47
CA SER A 137 22.34 18.23 -14.48
C SER A 137 22.87 16.82 -14.74
N MET A 138 22.26 15.77 -14.19
CA MET A 138 22.61 14.38 -14.49
C MET A 138 22.39 13.99 -15.95
N VAL A 139 21.39 14.57 -16.63
CA VAL A 139 21.16 14.35 -18.07
C VAL A 139 22.10 15.21 -18.92
N SER A 140 22.42 16.43 -18.46
CA SER A 140 23.30 17.38 -19.18
C SER A 140 24.80 17.08 -19.02
N ASP A 141 25.19 16.34 -17.97
CA ASP A 141 26.58 15.95 -17.68
C ASP A 141 26.66 14.44 -17.37
N SER A 142 27.18 13.68 -18.33
CA SER A 142 27.46 12.25 -18.19
C SER A 142 28.50 11.92 -17.12
N ARG A 143 29.27 12.91 -16.63
CA ARG A 143 30.26 12.76 -15.54
C ARG A 143 29.73 13.22 -14.18
N HIS A 144 28.44 13.57 -14.08
CA HIS A 144 27.85 14.09 -12.86
C HIS A 144 28.04 13.13 -11.68
N LYS A 145 28.44 13.66 -10.51
CA LYS A 145 28.88 12.88 -9.33
C LYS A 145 27.86 11.85 -8.82
N LEU A 146 26.57 12.04 -9.08
CA LEU A 146 25.53 11.08 -8.72
C LEU A 146 25.57 9.78 -9.55
N TRP A 147 26.23 9.77 -10.70
CA TRP A 147 26.47 8.56 -11.48
C TRP A 147 27.53 7.62 -10.89
N LEU A 148 28.36 8.09 -9.95
CA LEU A 148 29.48 7.31 -9.36
C LEU A 148 29.13 5.87 -8.92
N PRO A 149 27.97 5.58 -8.28
CA PRO A 149 27.59 4.21 -7.93
C PRO A 149 27.43 3.26 -9.13
N LEU A 150 26.99 3.79 -10.28
CA LEU A 150 26.85 3.04 -11.53
C LEU A 150 28.19 3.02 -12.29
N VAL A 151 28.90 4.15 -12.35
CA VAL A 151 30.20 4.25 -13.03
C VAL A 151 31.22 3.28 -12.43
N GLY A 152 31.30 3.20 -11.11
CA GLY A 152 32.15 2.23 -10.41
C GLY A 152 31.75 0.75 -10.60
N CYS A 153 30.60 0.45 -11.22
CA CYS A 153 30.15 -0.91 -11.52
C CYS A 153 30.12 -1.22 -13.04
N TYR A 154 30.04 -0.21 -13.90
CA TYR A 154 29.74 -0.38 -15.33
C TYR A 154 30.59 0.48 -16.28
N GLY A 155 31.57 1.23 -15.78
CA GLY A 155 32.36 2.18 -16.56
C GLY A 155 31.66 3.53 -16.77
N ASP A 156 32.30 4.46 -17.46
CA ASP A 156 31.75 5.80 -17.72
C ASP A 156 30.41 5.74 -18.45
N VAL A 157 29.49 6.67 -18.16
CA VAL A 157 28.10 6.61 -18.62
C VAL A 157 27.97 6.41 -20.13
N LEU A 158 28.75 7.14 -20.94
CA LEU A 158 28.71 7.05 -22.41
C LEU A 158 29.37 5.79 -22.98
N THR A 159 30.07 4.99 -22.15
CA THR A 159 30.62 3.67 -22.53
C THR A 159 29.63 2.52 -22.31
N TRP A 160 28.46 2.79 -21.72
CA TRP A 160 27.44 1.78 -21.50
C TRP A 160 26.82 1.29 -22.82
N THR A 161 26.24 0.09 -22.79
CA THR A 161 25.49 -0.43 -23.94
C THR A 161 24.30 0.47 -24.26
N GLN A 162 23.89 0.50 -25.53
CA GLN A 162 22.76 1.33 -25.98
C GLN A 162 21.48 1.04 -25.17
N ASP A 163 21.17 -0.22 -24.88
CA ASP A 163 20.05 -0.59 -24.00
C ASP A 163 20.09 0.11 -22.63
N LYS A 164 21.27 0.14 -21.98
CA LYS A 164 21.46 0.81 -20.69
C LYS A 164 21.29 2.32 -20.83
N LEU A 165 21.84 2.93 -21.88
CA LEU A 165 21.72 4.36 -22.15
C LEU A 165 20.26 4.78 -22.39
N ARG A 166 19.53 4.05 -23.25
CA ARG A 166 18.10 4.27 -23.53
C ARG A 166 17.25 4.11 -22.28
N THR A 167 17.47 3.03 -21.52
CA THR A 167 16.84 2.81 -20.21
C THR A 167 17.15 3.93 -19.22
N THR A 168 18.41 4.39 -19.13
CA THR A 168 18.80 5.50 -18.26
C THR A 168 18.08 6.77 -18.65
N ARG A 169 18.17 7.20 -19.91
CA ARG A 169 17.47 8.38 -20.42
C ARG A 169 15.98 8.29 -20.10
N ARG A 170 15.30 7.23 -20.53
CA ARG A 170 13.86 7.02 -20.30
C ARG A 170 13.49 7.07 -18.82
N CYS A 171 14.27 6.44 -17.93
CA CYS A 171 14.03 6.48 -16.49
C CYS A 171 14.21 7.88 -15.89
N VAL A 172 15.22 8.65 -16.31
CA VAL A 172 15.43 10.01 -15.80
C VAL A 172 14.30 10.93 -16.26
N PHE A 173 13.96 10.92 -17.56
CA PHE A 173 12.82 11.69 -18.09
C PHE A 173 11.50 11.31 -17.41
N THR A 174 11.25 10.03 -17.17
CA THR A 174 10.09 9.54 -16.40
C THR A 174 10.01 10.11 -14.99
N ILE A 175 11.15 10.37 -14.34
CA ILE A 175 11.20 10.95 -13.01
C ILE A 175 11.08 12.48 -13.08
N ILE A 176 11.76 13.14 -14.02
CA ILE A 176 11.63 14.59 -14.30
C ILE A 176 10.14 14.95 -14.53
N GLY A 177 9.47 14.27 -15.46
CA GLY A 177 8.07 14.51 -15.77
C GLY A 177 7.12 14.19 -14.60
N GLN A 178 7.40 13.15 -13.80
CA GLN A 178 6.61 12.88 -12.59
C GLN A 178 6.83 13.93 -11.51
N MET A 179 8.06 14.35 -11.26
CA MET A 179 8.41 15.37 -10.27
C MET A 179 7.69 16.67 -10.59
N TRP A 180 7.80 17.14 -11.84
CA TRP A 180 7.14 18.35 -12.29
C TRP A 180 5.61 18.25 -12.22
N ARG A 181 5.01 17.23 -12.85
CA ARG A 181 3.53 17.09 -12.89
C ARG A 181 2.90 16.91 -11.51
N LYS A 182 3.61 16.30 -10.54
CA LYS A 182 3.05 15.98 -9.22
C LYS A 182 3.40 16.95 -8.11
N LEU A 183 4.56 17.60 -8.17
CA LEU A 183 5.10 18.40 -7.07
C LEU A 183 5.41 19.84 -7.47
N ILE A 184 5.18 20.23 -8.73
CA ILE A 184 5.30 21.61 -9.23
C ILE A 184 3.96 22.07 -9.81
N ASP A 185 3.53 21.55 -10.96
CA ASP A 185 2.32 21.99 -11.67
C ASP A 185 1.02 21.90 -10.84
N GLY A 186 0.90 20.91 -9.94
CA GLY A 186 -0.23 20.83 -9.01
C GLY A 186 -0.26 21.95 -7.96
N TRP A 187 0.91 22.46 -7.54
CA TRP A 187 1.03 23.54 -6.56
C TRP A 187 0.95 24.94 -7.20
N GLU A 188 1.22 25.05 -8.50
CA GLU A 188 0.96 26.25 -9.31
C GLU A 188 -0.56 26.47 -9.62
N ARG A 189 -1.47 25.72 -9.00
CA ARG A 189 -2.92 25.78 -9.22
C ARG A 189 -3.67 26.19 -7.96
N TYR A 190 -4.89 26.70 -8.13
CA TYR A 190 -5.81 26.88 -7.02
C TYR A 190 -6.22 25.50 -6.43
N PRO A 191 -6.30 25.37 -5.09
CA PRO A 191 -6.29 26.45 -4.10
C PRO A 191 -4.90 26.97 -3.70
N TRP A 192 -3.83 26.21 -3.93
CA TRP A 192 -2.48 26.47 -3.41
C TRP A 192 -1.89 27.82 -3.78
N ARG A 193 -2.23 28.38 -4.95
CA ARG A 193 -1.86 29.75 -5.33
C ARG A 193 -2.26 30.82 -4.31
N LEU A 194 -3.33 30.62 -3.52
CA LEU A 194 -3.72 31.57 -2.47
C LEU A 194 -2.71 31.65 -1.32
N VAL A 195 -1.77 30.72 -1.22
CA VAL A 195 -0.63 30.84 -0.28
C VAL A 195 0.33 31.95 -0.70
N GLU A 196 0.40 32.30 -1.99
CA GLU A 196 1.16 33.47 -2.48
C GLU A 196 0.71 34.74 -1.72
N LEU A 197 -0.60 34.89 -1.42
CA LEU A 197 -1.17 36.04 -0.70
C LEU A 197 -0.73 36.13 0.78
N LEU A 198 -0.56 34.97 1.43
CA LEU A 198 -0.11 34.90 2.84
C LEU A 198 1.38 35.21 3.01
N GLU A 199 2.17 34.98 1.96
CA GLU A 199 3.63 35.08 2.00
C GLU A 199 4.20 36.30 1.28
N ALA A 200 3.35 37.09 0.62
CA ALA A 200 3.72 38.29 -0.13
C ALA A 200 4.30 39.40 0.77
N TYR A 201 5.38 40.03 0.30
CA TYR A 201 6.14 41.03 1.05
C TYR A 201 5.65 42.44 0.71
N GLY A 202 4.61 42.88 1.42
CA GLY A 202 4.05 44.23 1.30
C GLY A 202 2.72 44.26 0.55
N GLN A 203 2.04 45.41 0.61
CA GLN A 203 0.66 45.53 0.12
C GLN A 203 0.55 45.49 -1.41
N ASP A 204 1.51 46.05 -2.15
CA ASP A 204 1.48 46.06 -3.63
C ASP A 204 1.54 44.64 -4.22
N GLU A 205 2.32 43.74 -3.62
CA GLU A 205 2.39 42.35 -4.03
C GLU A 205 1.11 41.59 -3.66
N LYS A 206 0.57 41.82 -2.45
CA LYS A 206 -0.71 41.26 -2.01
C LYS A 206 -1.87 41.68 -2.91
N LYS A 207 -2.01 42.99 -3.21
CA LYS A 207 -2.99 43.55 -4.15
C LYS A 207 -2.89 42.85 -5.50
N LYS A 208 -1.70 42.83 -6.11
CA LYS A 208 -1.45 42.15 -7.41
C LYS A 208 -1.83 40.65 -7.41
N ILE A 209 -1.76 39.96 -6.28
CA ILE A 209 -2.18 38.55 -6.14
C ILE A 209 -3.70 38.46 -5.95
N ALA A 210 -4.30 39.35 -5.15
CA ALA A 210 -5.74 39.48 -5.00
C ALA A 210 -6.43 39.79 -6.35
N ASP A 211 -5.90 40.75 -7.12
CA ASP A 211 -6.39 41.11 -8.46
C ASP A 211 -6.39 39.90 -9.40
N GLN A 212 -5.28 39.14 -9.42
CA GLN A 212 -5.15 37.90 -10.20
C GLN A 212 -6.14 36.81 -9.76
N PHE A 213 -6.54 36.79 -8.50
CA PHE A 213 -7.53 35.85 -7.97
C PHE A 213 -8.96 36.30 -8.27
N LEU A 214 -9.28 37.59 -8.12
CA LEU A 214 -10.58 38.15 -8.47
C LEU A 214 -10.84 38.09 -9.98
N ALA A 215 -9.82 38.28 -10.81
CA ALA A 215 -9.89 38.13 -12.27
C ALA A 215 -9.85 36.66 -12.76
N ALA A 216 -9.63 35.68 -11.87
CA ALA A 216 -9.55 34.28 -12.27
C ALA A 216 -10.92 33.74 -12.70
N LYS A 217 -11.01 33.19 -13.92
CA LYS A 217 -12.24 32.57 -14.44
C LYS A 217 -12.58 31.29 -13.66
N GLU A 218 -13.86 30.95 -13.52
CA GLU A 218 -14.31 29.78 -12.73
C GLU A 218 -13.59 28.46 -13.08
N CYS A 219 -13.25 28.24 -14.36
CA CYS A 219 -12.51 27.05 -14.81
C CYS A 219 -11.06 26.96 -14.30
N CYS A 220 -10.49 28.06 -13.83
CA CYS A 220 -9.18 28.17 -13.18
C CYS A 220 -9.26 28.01 -11.67
N LEU A 221 -10.45 27.92 -11.07
CA LEU A 221 -10.63 27.78 -9.63
C LEU A 221 -11.05 26.35 -9.28
N ASP A 222 -10.63 25.89 -8.11
CA ASP A 222 -11.21 24.71 -7.49
C ASP A 222 -12.49 25.09 -6.73
N SER A 223 -13.19 24.10 -6.16
CA SER A 223 -14.44 24.31 -5.42
C SER A 223 -14.34 25.19 -4.17
N PHE A 224 -13.16 25.27 -3.52
CA PHE A 224 -12.90 26.17 -2.40
C PHE A 224 -12.62 27.58 -2.92
N SER A 225 -11.63 27.75 -3.80
CA SER A 225 -11.28 29.08 -4.33
C SER A 225 -12.44 29.75 -5.07
N GLY A 226 -13.26 28.98 -5.81
CA GLY A 226 -14.46 29.52 -6.45
C GLY A 226 -15.56 29.96 -5.48
N LYS A 227 -15.67 29.34 -4.30
CA LYS A 227 -16.56 29.82 -3.23
C LYS A 227 -16.01 31.07 -2.54
N LEU A 228 -14.70 31.09 -2.27
CA LEU A 228 -14.05 32.26 -1.68
C LEU A 228 -14.21 33.49 -2.60
N GLN A 229 -13.94 33.34 -3.90
CA GLN A 229 -14.10 34.43 -4.88
C GLN A 229 -15.55 34.95 -4.89
N LYS A 230 -16.55 34.06 -4.85
CA LYS A 230 -17.97 34.44 -4.81
C LYS A 230 -18.37 35.13 -3.50
N LEU A 231 -17.75 34.79 -2.37
CA LEU A 231 -17.93 35.50 -1.11
C LEU A 231 -17.35 36.92 -1.20
N CYS A 232 -16.17 37.09 -1.80
CA CYS A 232 -15.61 38.43 -2.06
C CYS A 232 -16.46 39.26 -3.02
N GLN A 233 -17.14 38.63 -3.99
CA GLN A 233 -18.03 39.31 -4.94
C GLN A 233 -19.42 39.65 -4.37
N ALA A 234 -19.83 39.05 -3.24
CA ALA A 234 -21.15 39.22 -2.65
C ALA A 234 -21.28 40.55 -1.90
N LYS A 235 -22.13 41.45 -2.42
CA LYS A 235 -22.31 42.80 -1.86
C LYS A 235 -22.75 42.82 -0.39
N ASP A 236 -23.59 41.87 0.01
CA ASP A 236 -24.19 41.79 1.35
C ASP A 236 -23.18 41.54 2.49
N LEU A 237 -21.90 41.25 2.18
CA LEU A 237 -20.82 41.08 3.17
C LEU A 237 -19.96 42.33 3.39
N LEU A 238 -20.07 43.34 2.51
CA LEU A 238 -19.29 44.58 2.56
C LEU A 238 -20.05 45.73 3.22
N THR A 239 -21.38 45.64 3.31
CA THR A 239 -22.20 46.56 4.13
C THR A 239 -22.01 46.28 5.63
N SER A 240 -20.89 46.74 6.19
CA SER A 240 -20.74 46.85 7.65
C SER A 240 -21.70 47.91 8.20
N GLU A 241 -22.24 47.67 9.39
CA GLU A 241 -23.23 48.52 10.07
C GLU A 241 -22.70 49.95 10.39
N ASP A 242 -21.40 50.20 10.20
CA ASP A 242 -20.74 51.50 10.41
C ASP A 242 -20.87 52.48 9.21
N ALA A 243 -21.49 52.08 8.10
CA ALA A 243 -21.50 52.84 6.83
C ALA A 243 -22.55 54.00 6.75
N GLU A 244 -23.09 54.49 7.86
CA GLU A 244 -24.17 55.51 7.86
C GLU A 244 -23.72 56.97 7.64
N ASN A 245 -22.42 57.28 7.36
CA ASN A 245 -21.91 58.67 7.42
C ASN A 245 -20.87 59.10 6.35
N VAL A 246 -20.90 58.56 5.12
CA VAL A 246 -20.04 59.08 4.02
C VAL A 246 -20.79 59.12 2.68
N ASP A 247 -21.07 60.31 2.15
CA ASP A 247 -21.73 60.56 0.85
C ASP A 247 -20.82 60.32 -0.38
N ALA A 248 -19.85 59.41 -0.28
CA ALA A 248 -18.98 59.01 -1.40
C ALA A 248 -19.21 57.53 -1.69
N GLU A 249 -19.65 57.20 -2.91
CA GLU A 249 -19.64 55.80 -3.36
C GLU A 249 -18.18 55.31 -3.37
N PRO A 250 -17.80 54.34 -2.51
CA PRO A 250 -16.48 53.75 -2.57
C PRO A 250 -16.34 52.93 -3.84
N ASP A 251 -15.13 52.86 -4.41
CA ASP A 251 -14.89 51.99 -5.56
C ASP A 251 -15.07 50.53 -5.11
N VAL A 252 -16.08 49.87 -5.70
CA VAL A 252 -16.54 48.54 -5.30
C VAL A 252 -15.43 47.50 -5.42
N ASP A 253 -14.43 47.72 -6.28
CA ASP A 253 -13.29 46.81 -6.41
C ASP A 253 -12.23 47.04 -5.30
N GLU A 254 -12.08 48.25 -4.77
CA GLU A 254 -11.17 48.55 -3.65
C GLU A 254 -11.64 47.90 -2.33
N GLU A 255 -12.96 47.87 -2.08
CA GLU A 255 -13.54 47.15 -0.92
C GLU A 255 -13.34 45.62 -1.01
N ARG A 256 -13.41 45.04 -2.20
CA ARG A 256 -13.25 43.60 -2.45
C ARG A 256 -11.81 43.14 -2.21
N GLU A 257 -10.87 43.92 -2.71
CA GLU A 257 -9.44 43.74 -2.44
C GLU A 257 -9.15 43.88 -0.94
N SER A 258 -9.74 44.90 -0.29
CA SER A 258 -9.62 45.15 1.16
C SER A 258 -10.08 43.95 2.00
N PHE A 259 -11.19 43.27 1.63
CA PHE A 259 -11.59 42.04 2.31
C PHE A 259 -10.56 40.91 2.15
N LEU A 260 -10.01 40.70 0.96
CA LEU A 260 -9.01 39.65 0.72
C LEU A 260 -7.70 39.89 1.48
N MET A 261 -7.28 41.14 1.59
CA MET A 261 -6.09 41.57 2.34
C MET A 261 -6.40 41.83 3.84
N SER A 262 -7.63 41.61 4.29
CA SER A 262 -8.00 41.82 5.69
C SER A 262 -7.36 40.76 6.60
N GLU A 263 -6.94 41.17 7.80
CA GLU A 263 -6.38 40.27 8.82
C GLU A 263 -7.30 39.06 9.11
N LYS A 264 -8.63 39.25 8.98
CA LYS A 264 -9.63 38.17 9.10
C LYS A 264 -9.50 37.14 7.98
N CYS A 265 -9.37 37.57 6.72
CA CYS A 265 -9.21 36.67 5.58
C CYS A 265 -7.84 36.00 5.58
N GLU A 266 -6.76 36.74 5.91
CA GLU A 266 -5.42 36.17 6.06
C GLU A 266 -5.37 35.13 7.17
N SER A 267 -5.94 35.42 8.35
CA SER A 267 -6.06 34.45 9.46
C SER A 267 -6.88 33.21 9.07
N PHE A 268 -7.94 33.39 8.28
CA PHE A 268 -8.74 32.28 7.76
C PHE A 268 -7.94 31.43 6.77
N LEU A 269 -7.27 32.04 5.78
CA LEU A 269 -6.46 31.35 4.79
C LEU A 269 -5.28 30.63 5.43
N ALA A 270 -4.59 31.26 6.39
CA ALA A 270 -3.54 30.61 7.18
C ALA A 270 -4.08 29.40 7.93
N ALA A 271 -5.20 29.55 8.66
CA ALA A 271 -5.85 28.44 9.36
C ALA A 271 -6.39 27.36 8.41
N VAL A 272 -6.70 27.68 7.15
CA VAL A 272 -7.02 26.69 6.10
C VAL A 272 -5.75 25.97 5.68
N PHE A 273 -4.69 26.65 5.23
CA PHE A 273 -3.49 25.97 4.71
C PHE A 273 -2.65 25.25 5.76
N ASP A 274 -2.71 25.65 7.03
CA ASP A 274 -2.17 24.90 8.17
C ASP A 274 -2.93 23.58 8.44
N ARG A 275 -4.20 23.53 8.04
CA ARG A 275 -5.10 22.38 8.23
C ARG A 275 -5.28 21.54 6.97
N VAL A 276 -5.08 22.10 5.78
CA VAL A 276 -5.01 21.38 4.50
C VAL A 276 -3.62 20.76 4.39
N VAL A 277 -3.40 19.76 5.24
CA VAL A 277 -2.22 18.91 5.18
C VAL A 277 -2.39 17.95 3.99
N PRO A 278 -1.40 17.81 3.08
CA PRO A 278 -1.36 16.74 2.11
C PRO A 278 -1.42 15.40 2.85
N THR A 279 -2.61 14.79 2.93
CA THR A 279 -2.83 13.61 3.78
C THR A 279 -1.81 12.52 3.47
N SER A 280 -1.47 11.69 4.46
CA SER A 280 -0.62 10.52 4.21
C SER A 280 -1.16 9.67 3.06
N THR A 281 -2.49 9.58 2.88
CA THR A 281 -3.16 8.97 1.72
C THR A 281 -2.88 9.69 0.39
N TYR A 282 -2.87 11.03 0.35
CA TYR A 282 -2.51 11.80 -0.86
C TYR A 282 -1.04 11.59 -1.22
N VAL A 283 -0.12 11.66 -0.24
CA VAL A 283 1.30 11.37 -0.47
C VAL A 283 1.51 9.90 -0.85
N GLU A 284 0.85 8.95 -0.18
CA GLU A 284 0.85 7.52 -0.55
C GLU A 284 0.28 7.27 -1.95
N ARG A 285 -0.70 8.06 -2.41
CA ARG A 285 -1.25 8.03 -3.79
C ARG A 285 -0.27 8.61 -4.82
N MET A 286 0.35 9.75 -4.52
CA MET A 286 1.35 10.37 -5.40
C MET A 286 2.57 9.47 -5.61
N PHE A 287 2.96 8.73 -4.57
CA PHE A 287 4.02 7.71 -4.61
C PHE A 287 3.46 6.27 -4.74
N ALA A 288 2.20 6.05 -5.13
CA ALA A 288 1.57 4.71 -5.12
C ALA A 288 2.27 3.67 -5.99
N ARG A 289 2.89 4.10 -7.11
CA ARG A 289 3.71 3.21 -7.95
C ARG A 289 4.99 2.70 -7.26
N PHE A 290 5.48 3.42 -6.25
CA PHE A 290 6.55 2.94 -5.35
C PHE A 290 5.97 2.10 -4.19
N ASN A 291 4.78 2.44 -3.69
CA ASN A 291 4.12 1.70 -2.60
C ASN A 291 3.54 0.34 -3.01
N SER A 292 3.19 0.11 -4.28
CA SER A 292 2.63 -1.18 -4.75
C SER A 292 3.57 -2.38 -4.55
N TRP A 293 4.87 -2.14 -4.33
CA TRP A 293 5.85 -3.17 -3.96
C TRP A 293 5.82 -3.53 -2.46
N THR A 294 5.18 -2.70 -1.63
CA THR A 294 5.06 -2.87 -0.18
C THR A 294 3.67 -3.33 0.25
N GLU A 295 2.65 -3.12 -0.58
CA GLU A 295 1.25 -3.50 -0.36
C GLU A 295 1.00 -5.00 -0.59
N THR A 296 1.48 -5.84 0.33
CA THR A 296 0.91 -7.18 0.53
C THR A 296 0.13 -7.21 1.84
N LYS A 297 -1.14 -7.64 1.78
CA LYS A 297 -2.11 -7.60 2.90
C LYS A 297 -1.52 -8.21 4.18
N GLY A 298 -1.28 -7.34 5.17
CA GLY A 298 -0.69 -7.66 6.47
C GLY A 298 -0.19 -6.39 7.18
N PRO A 299 0.18 -6.46 8.47
CA PRO A 299 0.75 -5.30 9.16
C PRO A 299 2.07 -4.87 8.51
N LYS A 300 2.15 -3.60 8.07
CA LYS A 300 3.29 -2.99 7.34
C LYS A 300 4.63 -3.44 7.95
N LEU A 301 5.34 -4.36 7.28
CA LEU A 301 6.66 -4.81 7.68
C LEU A 301 7.67 -3.69 7.41
N ARG A 302 8.07 -2.96 8.45
CA ARG A 302 9.07 -1.88 8.33
C ARG A 302 10.37 -2.43 7.73
N LEU A 303 11.14 -1.62 6.99
CA LEU A 303 12.42 -2.05 6.41
C LEU A 303 13.36 -2.66 7.46
N SER A 304 13.37 -2.10 8.68
CA SER A 304 14.09 -2.65 9.83
C SER A 304 13.57 -4.02 10.31
N GLN A 305 12.28 -4.30 10.16
CA GLN A 305 11.69 -5.62 10.44
C GLN A 305 11.98 -6.61 9.32
N LEU A 306 12.02 -6.18 8.06
CA LEU A 306 12.47 -6.99 6.92
C LEU A 306 13.95 -7.35 7.06
N ALA A 307 14.81 -6.37 7.35
CA ALA A 307 16.24 -6.58 7.62
C ALA A 307 16.45 -7.50 8.84
N ALA A 308 15.77 -7.26 9.96
CA ALA A 308 15.85 -8.13 11.14
C ALA A 308 15.33 -9.55 10.86
N LYS A 309 14.26 -9.72 10.08
CA LYS A 309 13.71 -11.02 9.68
C LYS A 309 14.67 -11.74 8.72
N HIS A 310 15.24 -11.04 7.75
CA HIS A 310 16.26 -11.54 6.84
C HIS A 310 17.49 -12.00 7.63
N PHE A 311 18.08 -11.15 8.46
CA PHE A 311 19.23 -11.49 9.31
C PHE A 311 18.94 -12.69 10.22
N THR A 312 17.79 -12.71 10.90
CA THR A 312 17.39 -13.83 11.77
C THR A 312 17.19 -15.12 10.96
N GLN A 313 16.63 -15.04 9.75
CA GLN A 313 16.38 -16.21 8.90
C GLN A 313 17.67 -16.73 8.26
N THR A 314 18.52 -15.86 7.75
CA THR A 314 19.86 -16.18 7.23
C THR A 314 20.73 -16.80 8.32
N PHE A 315 20.78 -16.20 9.52
CA PHE A 315 21.47 -16.82 10.66
C PHE A 315 20.88 -18.18 11.03
N THR A 316 19.55 -18.33 11.08
CA THR A 316 18.90 -19.63 11.33
C THR A 316 19.30 -20.68 10.29
N HIS A 317 19.36 -20.31 9.00
CA HIS A 317 19.78 -21.21 7.93
C HIS A 317 21.27 -21.60 8.04
N LEU A 318 22.15 -20.65 8.36
CA LEU A 318 23.58 -20.91 8.56
C LEU A 318 23.80 -21.86 9.76
N VAL A 319 23.07 -21.65 10.87
CA VAL A 319 23.11 -22.56 12.03
C VAL A 319 22.54 -23.93 11.70
N ASP A 320 21.43 -24.04 10.97
CA ASP A 320 20.88 -25.34 10.57
C ASP A 320 21.80 -26.08 9.57
N ASN A 321 22.54 -25.37 8.71
CA ASN A 321 23.54 -25.99 7.83
C ASN A 321 24.78 -26.47 8.60
N TRP A 322 25.32 -25.65 9.51
CA TRP A 322 26.38 -26.05 10.43
C TRP A 322 25.98 -27.27 11.28
N ARG A 323 24.75 -27.29 11.80
CA ARG A 323 24.19 -28.47 12.50
C ARG A 323 24.15 -29.71 11.61
N LYS A 324 23.68 -29.60 10.35
CA LYS A 324 23.68 -30.75 9.42
C LYS A 324 25.09 -31.29 9.16
N GLN A 325 26.07 -30.41 8.97
CA GLN A 325 27.47 -30.79 8.78
C GLN A 325 28.02 -31.51 10.01
N GLY A 326 27.80 -30.97 11.21
CA GLY A 326 28.22 -31.63 12.45
C GLY A 326 27.46 -32.92 12.78
N ILE A 327 26.18 -33.07 12.39
CA ILE A 327 25.46 -34.34 12.47
C ILE A 327 26.08 -35.37 11.50
N LYS A 328 26.37 -34.98 10.26
CA LYS A 328 27.05 -35.85 9.27
C LYS A 328 28.44 -36.28 9.77
N ALA A 329 29.17 -35.39 10.43
CA ALA A 329 30.49 -35.64 10.99
C ALA A 329 30.47 -36.31 12.39
N GLY A 330 29.31 -36.79 12.87
CA GLY A 330 29.17 -37.43 14.19
C GLY A 330 29.30 -36.50 15.41
N LYS A 331 29.64 -35.22 15.21
CA LYS A 331 29.88 -34.22 16.25
C LYS A 331 28.61 -33.80 17.00
N PHE A 332 27.43 -33.90 16.38
CA PHE A 332 26.14 -33.54 17.00
C PHE A 332 25.10 -34.66 16.89
N LYS A 333 24.32 -34.87 17.96
CA LYS A 333 23.16 -35.78 17.93
C LYS A 333 21.99 -35.14 17.18
N LYS A 334 21.29 -35.92 16.34
CA LYS A 334 20.13 -35.45 15.55
C LYS A 334 19.00 -34.97 16.49
N PRO A 335 18.64 -33.67 16.48
CA PRO A 335 17.66 -33.12 17.42
C PRO A 335 16.24 -33.58 17.10
N ILE A 336 15.49 -34.00 18.13
CA ILE A 336 14.14 -34.58 18.01
C ILE A 336 13.12 -33.58 17.41
N ASN A 337 13.28 -32.27 17.64
CA ASN A 337 12.41 -31.26 16.99
C ASN A 337 12.99 -29.82 16.99
N ASN A 338 13.55 -29.37 15.86
CA ASN A 338 14.09 -28.01 15.69
C ASN A 338 13.06 -26.87 15.80
N LYS A 339 11.76 -27.16 15.65
CA LYS A 339 10.70 -26.14 15.82
C LYS A 339 10.35 -25.89 17.29
N SER A 340 10.85 -26.69 18.22
CA SER A 340 10.49 -26.59 19.63
C SER A 340 11.33 -25.52 20.34
N ARG A 341 10.71 -24.76 21.26
CA ARG A 341 11.42 -23.79 22.11
C ARG A 341 12.63 -24.49 22.79
N PRO A 342 13.78 -23.81 22.96
CA PRO A 342 14.97 -24.44 23.51
C PRO A 342 14.71 -24.93 24.94
N ALA A 343 15.46 -25.93 25.40
CA ALA A 343 15.18 -26.64 26.66
C ALA A 343 15.07 -25.67 27.85
N TRP A 344 15.97 -24.69 27.93
CA TRP A 344 15.98 -23.65 28.96
C TRP A 344 14.80 -22.66 28.90
N VAL A 345 14.04 -22.57 27.79
CA VAL A 345 12.78 -21.80 27.70
C VAL A 345 11.56 -22.65 28.04
N LYS A 346 11.61 -23.98 27.86
CA LYS A 346 10.46 -24.89 28.10
C LYS A 346 10.05 -24.98 29.58
N GLY A 347 10.93 -24.62 30.51
CA GLY A 347 10.81 -24.88 31.96
C GLY A 347 9.73 -24.17 32.76
N LYS A 348 8.57 -23.82 32.17
CA LYS A 348 7.39 -23.32 32.93
C LYS A 348 6.01 -23.83 32.48
N ARG A 349 5.85 -24.52 31.34
CA ARG A 349 4.49 -24.75 30.78
C ARG A 349 4.20 -26.07 30.05
N LYS A 350 5.16 -26.98 29.85
CA LYS A 350 4.91 -28.17 29.00
C LYS A 350 4.56 -29.47 29.73
N ASN A 351 4.70 -29.51 31.05
CA ASN A 351 4.03 -30.51 31.86
C ASN A 351 2.69 -29.87 32.25
N SER A 352 1.59 -30.35 31.68
CA SER A 352 0.26 -30.07 32.21
C SER A 352 0.25 -30.54 33.65
N SER A 353 0.08 -29.63 34.60
CA SER A 353 0.03 -30.00 36.01
C SER A 353 -1.12 -30.98 36.20
N ALA A 354 -0.81 -32.22 36.60
CA ALA A 354 -1.84 -33.19 36.93
C ALA A 354 -2.74 -32.57 38.01
N THR A 355 -4.06 -32.67 37.83
CA THR A 355 -5.02 -32.30 38.88
C THR A 355 -5.46 -33.58 39.59
N GLY A 356 -6.10 -33.47 40.77
CA GLY A 356 -6.66 -34.64 41.44
C GLY A 356 -7.58 -35.46 40.54
N LEU A 357 -8.40 -34.78 39.72
CA LEU A 357 -9.26 -35.43 38.71
C LEU A 357 -8.46 -36.18 37.63
N HIS A 358 -7.28 -35.72 37.21
CA HIS A 358 -6.47 -36.44 36.22
C HIS A 358 -5.95 -37.76 36.80
N LEU A 359 -5.30 -37.72 37.97
CA LEU A 359 -4.82 -38.94 38.64
C LEU A 359 -5.96 -39.89 39.02
N PHE A 360 -7.08 -39.35 39.49
CA PHE A 360 -8.27 -40.15 39.74
C PHE A 360 -8.78 -40.80 38.45
N SER A 361 -8.89 -40.06 37.35
CA SER A 361 -9.37 -40.61 36.06
C SER A 361 -8.42 -41.69 35.51
N GLU A 362 -7.11 -41.53 35.70
CA GLU A 362 -6.08 -42.51 35.34
C GLU A 362 -6.21 -43.79 36.17
N MET A 363 -6.34 -43.67 37.50
CA MET A 363 -6.57 -44.82 38.40
C MET A 363 -7.93 -45.48 38.19
N PHE A 364 -8.98 -44.70 37.98
CA PHE A 364 -10.31 -45.17 37.61
C PHE A 364 -10.26 -45.92 36.27
N CYS A 365 -9.46 -45.47 35.31
CA CYS A 365 -9.22 -46.18 34.06
C CYS A 365 -8.46 -47.49 34.28
N ALA A 366 -7.43 -47.51 35.14
CA ALA A 366 -6.68 -48.72 35.44
C ALA A 366 -7.53 -49.79 36.16
N GLN A 367 -8.42 -49.38 37.07
CA GLN A 367 -9.36 -50.27 37.75
C GLN A 367 -10.49 -50.75 36.82
N GLU A 368 -11.12 -49.84 36.07
CA GLU A 368 -12.23 -50.17 35.18
C GLU A 368 -11.78 -50.96 33.95
N SER A 369 -10.52 -50.80 33.48
CA SER A 369 -9.98 -51.64 32.39
C SER A 369 -9.90 -53.12 32.79
N ARG A 370 -9.63 -53.42 34.06
CA ARG A 370 -9.67 -54.80 34.60
C ARG A 370 -11.11 -55.34 34.63
N ARG A 371 -12.11 -54.48 34.90
CA ARG A 371 -13.54 -54.84 34.83
C ARG A 371 -14.05 -55.01 33.39
N ARG A 372 -13.64 -54.14 32.46
CA ARG A 372 -13.99 -54.21 31.02
C ARG A 372 -13.50 -55.50 30.37
N LEU A 373 -12.29 -55.96 30.73
CA LEU A 373 -11.77 -57.26 30.29
C LEU A 373 -12.62 -58.45 30.77
N ALA A 374 -13.36 -58.30 31.88
CA ALA A 374 -14.25 -59.33 32.41
C ALA A 374 -15.71 -59.22 31.91
N SER A 375 -16.14 -58.06 31.38
CA SER A 375 -17.54 -57.81 30.95
C SER A 375 -17.74 -57.63 29.45
N GLY A 376 -16.68 -57.57 28.64
CA GLY A 376 -16.74 -57.60 27.17
C GLY A 376 -17.28 -56.33 26.48
N GLN A 377 -17.79 -55.33 27.21
CA GLN A 377 -18.33 -54.11 26.62
C GLN A 377 -17.27 -53.02 26.35
N VAL A 378 -17.28 -52.48 25.13
CA VAL A 378 -16.41 -51.37 24.69
C VAL A 378 -17.20 -50.05 24.69
N GLU A 379 -17.15 -49.32 25.81
CA GLU A 379 -17.71 -47.96 25.91
C GLU A 379 -16.67 -46.89 25.47
N SER A 380 -17.13 -45.90 24.71
CA SER A 380 -16.30 -44.84 24.10
C SER A 380 -15.58 -43.95 25.13
N TRP A 381 -14.42 -43.42 24.75
CA TRP A 381 -13.60 -42.56 25.62
C TRP A 381 -14.33 -41.31 26.17
N PRO A 382 -15.17 -40.59 25.39
CA PRO A 382 -15.93 -39.45 25.92
C PRO A 382 -17.00 -39.85 26.95
N GLN A 383 -17.62 -41.02 26.81
CA GLN A 383 -18.59 -41.56 27.79
C GLN A 383 -17.86 -42.01 29.06
N PHE A 384 -16.75 -42.74 28.92
CA PHE A 384 -15.88 -43.11 30.04
C PHE A 384 -15.44 -41.89 30.86
N MET A 385 -14.89 -40.85 30.21
CA MET A 385 -14.47 -39.62 30.89
C MET A 385 -15.65 -38.88 31.53
N ARG A 386 -16.87 -39.01 31.00
CA ARG A 386 -18.09 -38.49 31.62
C ARG A 386 -18.44 -39.28 32.89
N ARG A 387 -18.39 -40.62 32.86
CA ARG A 387 -18.58 -41.46 34.07
C ARG A 387 -17.52 -41.18 35.13
N ALA A 388 -16.25 -41.16 34.78
CA ALA A 388 -15.15 -40.84 35.71
C ALA A 388 -15.35 -39.44 36.35
N LYS A 389 -15.79 -38.45 35.57
CA LYS A 389 -16.10 -37.11 36.10
C LYS A 389 -17.32 -37.12 37.03
N ASN A 390 -18.37 -37.90 36.74
CA ASN A 390 -19.53 -38.03 37.61
C ASN A 390 -19.15 -38.70 38.96
N VAL A 391 -18.38 -39.79 38.93
CA VAL A 391 -17.89 -40.45 40.15
C VAL A 391 -16.98 -39.50 40.95
N TRP A 392 -16.12 -38.74 40.29
CA TRP A 392 -15.31 -37.69 40.93
C TRP A 392 -16.16 -36.59 41.59
N GLN A 393 -17.36 -36.29 41.06
CA GLN A 393 -18.27 -35.32 41.67
C GLN A 393 -18.98 -35.87 42.90
N THR A 394 -19.23 -37.19 42.97
CA THR A 394 -19.85 -37.86 44.13
C THR A 394 -18.88 -38.26 45.23
N LEU A 395 -17.55 -38.25 44.97
CA LEU A 395 -16.54 -38.41 46.04
C LEU A 395 -16.73 -37.35 47.13
N ASP A 396 -16.38 -37.71 48.37
CA ASP A 396 -16.40 -36.75 49.46
C ASP A 396 -15.31 -35.66 49.30
N VAL A 397 -15.24 -34.74 50.26
CA VAL A 397 -14.30 -33.62 50.20
C VAL A 397 -12.86 -34.07 50.51
N ASP A 398 -12.65 -35.10 51.33
CA ASP A 398 -11.36 -35.53 51.85
C ASP A 398 -10.64 -36.51 50.93
N ASP A 399 -11.37 -37.41 50.26
CA ASP A 399 -10.93 -38.19 49.09
C ASP A 399 -10.43 -37.24 48.00
N ARG A 400 -11.22 -36.22 47.64
CA ARG A 400 -10.83 -35.23 46.63
C ARG A 400 -9.58 -34.45 47.08
N LYS A 401 -9.42 -34.14 48.37
CA LYS A 401 -8.16 -33.59 48.93
C LYS A 401 -7.01 -34.60 48.84
N GLN A 402 -7.21 -35.90 49.04
CA GLN A 402 -6.17 -36.93 48.91
C GLN A 402 -5.65 -37.01 47.47
N TRP A 403 -6.54 -37.12 46.48
CA TRP A 403 -6.15 -37.09 45.06
C TRP A 403 -5.46 -35.78 44.66
N GLN A 404 -5.89 -34.63 45.20
CA GLN A 404 -5.18 -33.36 45.02
C GLN A 404 -3.79 -33.34 45.66
N ARG A 405 -3.60 -33.96 46.85
CA ARG A 405 -2.29 -34.10 47.50
C ARG A 405 -1.35 -34.97 46.66
N LEU A 406 -1.82 -36.13 46.18
CA LEU A 406 -1.06 -37.00 45.27
C LEU A 406 -0.66 -36.27 43.98
N ALA A 407 -1.59 -35.53 43.37
CA ALA A 407 -1.31 -34.74 42.17
C ALA A 407 -0.28 -33.62 42.43
N ARG A 408 -0.35 -32.94 43.58
CA ARG A 408 0.67 -31.96 43.99
C ARG A 408 2.04 -32.62 44.16
N ALA A 409 2.12 -33.79 44.81
CA ALA A 409 3.38 -34.52 45.00
C ALA A 409 4.01 -34.98 43.67
N GLN A 410 3.22 -35.61 42.79
CA GLN A 410 3.67 -36.03 41.45
C GLN A 410 4.14 -34.84 40.60
N ASN A 411 3.43 -33.71 40.66
CA ASN A 411 3.86 -32.47 39.99
C ASN A 411 5.17 -31.92 40.57
N LEU A 412 5.39 -32.03 41.90
CA LEU A 412 6.63 -31.60 42.55
C LEU A 412 7.82 -32.46 42.11
N GLN A 413 7.67 -33.79 42.13
CA GLN A 413 8.67 -34.74 41.65
C GLN A 413 8.98 -34.54 40.16
N SER A 414 7.95 -34.44 39.32
CA SER A 414 8.10 -34.18 37.87
C SER A 414 8.83 -32.86 37.59
N LYS A 415 8.58 -31.83 38.41
CA LYS A 415 9.26 -30.54 38.33
C LYS A 415 10.72 -30.64 38.78
N ALA A 416 11.02 -31.39 39.84
CA ALA A 416 12.38 -31.61 40.32
C ALA A 416 13.22 -32.40 39.29
N ALA A 417 12.69 -33.51 38.78
CA ALA A 417 13.32 -34.31 37.72
C ALA A 417 13.58 -33.48 36.45
N PHE A 418 12.59 -32.69 36.00
CA PHE A 418 12.77 -31.78 34.86
C PHE A 418 13.86 -30.73 35.11
N ILE A 419 13.98 -30.18 36.32
CA ILE A 419 15.03 -29.20 36.68
C ILE A 419 16.42 -29.86 36.66
N ALA A 420 16.55 -31.09 37.17
CA ALA A 420 17.79 -31.86 37.13
C ALA A 420 18.21 -32.17 35.68
N GLU A 421 17.29 -32.73 34.87
CA GLU A 421 17.54 -33.03 33.46
C GLU A 421 17.88 -31.77 32.64
N ALA A 422 17.22 -30.64 32.93
CA ALA A 422 17.52 -29.37 32.30
C ALA A 422 18.89 -28.78 32.71
N ARG A 423 19.37 -29.02 33.94
CA ARG A 423 20.72 -28.63 34.38
C ARG A 423 21.79 -29.46 33.67
N ALA A 424 21.64 -30.79 33.67
CA ALA A 424 22.57 -31.70 32.99
C ALA A 424 22.69 -31.40 31.48
N ARG A 425 21.57 -31.15 30.79
CA ARG A 425 21.57 -30.78 29.37
C ARG A 425 22.23 -29.43 29.07
N VAL A 426 22.27 -28.50 30.02
CA VAL A 426 22.89 -27.17 29.86
C VAL A 426 24.41 -27.23 30.02
N GLN A 427 24.93 -28.13 30.85
CA GLN A 427 26.38 -28.36 30.97
C GLN A 427 26.97 -29.03 29.72
N ALA A 428 26.18 -29.85 29.01
CA ALA A 428 26.59 -30.52 27.78
C ALA A 428 26.38 -29.71 26.47
N GLU A 429 25.96 -28.44 26.55
CA GLU A 429 25.64 -27.62 25.36
C GLU A 429 26.92 -27.02 24.75
N THR A 430 27.41 -27.64 23.67
CA THR A 430 28.53 -27.15 22.85
C THR A 430 28.12 -25.93 22.03
N ALA A 431 28.75 -24.79 22.32
CA ALA A 431 28.67 -23.58 21.51
C ALA A 431 29.58 -23.71 20.26
N GLY A 432 29.21 -23.04 19.17
CA GLY A 432 29.98 -23.07 17.93
C GLY A 432 29.32 -22.29 16.78
N GLY A 433 29.62 -22.70 15.55
CA GLY A 433 28.91 -22.25 14.35
C GLY A 433 29.22 -20.80 13.94
N PRO A 434 28.34 -20.17 13.15
CA PRO A 434 28.55 -18.81 12.65
C PRO A 434 28.82 -17.83 13.78
N TRP A 435 29.95 -17.14 13.70
CA TRP A 435 30.48 -16.20 14.70
C TRP A 435 30.63 -16.79 16.12
N ASN A 436 30.70 -18.12 16.26
CA ASN A 436 30.82 -18.84 17.53
C ASN A 436 29.69 -18.56 18.56
N ILE A 437 28.52 -18.11 18.08
CA ILE A 437 27.35 -17.76 18.92
C ILE A 437 26.16 -18.70 18.75
N ALA A 438 26.32 -19.83 18.05
CA ALA A 438 25.25 -20.77 17.77
C ALA A 438 25.18 -21.92 18.78
N SER A 439 23.97 -22.38 19.10
CA SER A 439 23.77 -23.62 19.86
C SER A 439 23.71 -24.83 18.93
N SER A 440 24.34 -25.94 19.32
CA SER A 440 24.23 -27.22 18.63
C SER A 440 22.81 -27.83 18.64
N SER A 441 21.88 -27.34 19.48
CA SER A 441 20.52 -27.90 19.57
C SER A 441 19.38 -26.87 19.76
N GLY A 442 18.23 -27.11 19.12
CA GLY A 442 17.03 -26.28 19.33
C GLY A 442 17.14 -24.87 18.74
N PHE A 443 17.20 -23.85 19.59
CA PHE A 443 17.18 -22.43 19.15
C PHE A 443 18.51 -22.04 18.48
N PRO A 444 18.54 -21.14 17.48
CA PRO A 444 19.77 -20.89 16.72
C PRO A 444 20.92 -20.30 17.54
N LEU A 445 20.63 -19.41 18.49
CA LEU A 445 21.63 -18.75 19.34
C LEU A 445 21.91 -19.52 20.63
N ASP A 446 23.17 -19.52 21.05
CA ASP A 446 23.63 -20.03 22.33
C ASP A 446 23.03 -19.26 23.52
N ARG A 447 22.73 -19.99 24.61
CA ARG A 447 22.10 -19.43 25.82
C ARG A 447 22.96 -18.37 26.49
N ARG A 448 24.29 -18.56 26.57
CA ARG A 448 25.23 -17.68 27.28
C ARG A 448 25.25 -16.32 26.60
N VAL A 449 25.27 -16.30 25.26
CA VAL A 449 25.16 -15.09 24.44
C VAL A 449 23.82 -14.37 24.67
N ILE A 450 22.71 -15.10 24.67
CA ILE A 450 21.38 -14.50 24.94
C ILE A 450 21.34 -13.89 26.35
N VAL A 451 21.81 -14.61 27.36
CA VAL A 451 21.80 -14.14 28.77
C VAL A 451 22.69 -12.89 28.92
N LYS A 452 23.91 -12.91 28.39
CA LYS A 452 24.88 -11.79 28.40
C LYS A 452 24.26 -10.49 27.86
N HIS A 453 23.47 -10.57 26.79
CA HIS A 453 22.89 -9.38 26.15
C HIS A 453 21.40 -9.12 26.48
N HIS A 454 20.75 -9.97 27.29
CA HIS A 454 19.32 -9.85 27.60
C HIS A 454 18.99 -8.57 28.37
N GLY A 455 19.83 -8.17 29.35
CA GLY A 455 19.66 -6.96 30.14
C GLY A 455 19.65 -5.70 29.27
N ALA A 456 20.72 -5.49 28.50
CA ALA A 456 20.87 -4.37 27.57
C ALA A 456 19.74 -4.32 26.51
N ARG A 457 19.33 -5.48 25.97
CA ARG A 457 18.19 -5.54 25.04
C ARG A 457 16.88 -5.14 25.70
N LYS A 458 16.62 -5.60 26.94
CA LYS A 458 15.41 -5.26 27.68
C LYS A 458 15.34 -3.76 27.95
N ALA A 459 16.45 -3.13 28.37
CA ALA A 459 16.55 -1.68 28.54
C ALA A 459 16.26 -0.93 27.24
N LYS A 460 16.93 -1.28 26.12
CA LYS A 460 16.71 -0.64 24.81
C LYS A 460 15.27 -0.80 24.28
N VAL A 461 14.62 -1.95 24.52
CA VAL A 461 13.21 -2.17 24.12
C VAL A 461 12.24 -1.37 24.98
N THR A 462 12.50 -1.23 26.29
CA THR A 462 11.69 -0.37 27.17
C THR A 462 11.82 1.09 26.78
N ALA A 463 13.05 1.60 26.59
CA ALA A 463 13.31 2.96 26.13
C ALA A 463 12.67 3.26 24.76
N PHE A 464 12.77 2.33 23.81
CA PHE A 464 12.10 2.45 22.52
C PHE A 464 10.58 2.56 22.67
N ARG A 465 9.95 1.70 23.48
CA ARG A 465 8.51 1.75 23.74
C ARG A 465 8.07 3.05 24.42
N GLN A 466 8.85 3.55 25.37
CA GLN A 466 8.61 4.82 26.03
C GLN A 466 8.69 6.00 25.04
N ARG A 467 9.61 5.95 24.05
CA ARG A 467 9.66 6.93 22.95
C ARG A 467 8.50 6.80 21.96
N THR A 468 8.08 5.59 21.58
CA THR A 468 7.09 5.39 20.51
C THR A 468 5.62 5.40 20.95
N ASN A 469 5.33 5.26 22.24
CA ASN A 469 3.94 5.29 22.74
C ASN A 469 3.29 6.69 22.72
N LYS A 470 4.03 7.75 22.36
CA LYS A 470 3.51 9.11 22.18
C LYS A 470 3.13 9.47 20.73
N LEU A 471 3.21 8.53 19.78
CA LEU A 471 3.09 8.80 18.33
C LEU A 471 2.11 7.84 17.62
N GLN A 472 0.85 7.84 18.08
CA GLN A 472 -0.29 7.20 17.40
C GLN A 472 -1.49 8.14 17.48
N PRO A 473 -2.10 8.57 16.35
CA PRO A 473 -3.41 9.21 16.37
C PRO A 473 -4.47 8.21 16.87
N GLU A 474 -5.46 8.68 17.64
CA GLU A 474 -6.39 7.77 18.32
C GLU A 474 -7.57 7.26 17.46
N ASN A 475 -7.86 7.89 16.31
CA ASN A 475 -8.98 7.52 15.44
C ASN A 475 -8.54 7.21 13.99
N PHE A 476 -9.14 6.18 13.40
CA PHE A 476 -8.84 5.69 12.04
C PHE A 476 -9.97 5.99 11.03
N ASP A 477 -11.13 6.45 11.51
CA ASP A 477 -12.40 6.47 10.78
C ASP A 477 -12.92 7.90 10.54
N SER A 478 -12.10 8.77 9.94
CA SER A 478 -12.45 10.17 9.62
C SER A 478 -12.78 10.41 8.13
N MET A 479 -13.07 9.35 7.36
CA MET A 479 -13.18 9.39 5.90
C MET A 479 -14.59 9.07 5.35
N ASP A 480 -15.53 8.65 6.19
CA ASP A 480 -16.85 8.13 5.77
C ASP A 480 -17.88 9.20 5.35
N ALA A 481 -17.45 10.45 5.14
CA ALA A 481 -18.29 11.58 4.75
C ALA A 481 -17.87 12.21 3.40
N TRP A 482 -17.30 11.43 2.48
CA TRP A 482 -16.98 11.89 1.13
C TRP A 482 -18.25 11.97 0.25
N PRO A 483 -18.62 13.15 -0.29
CA PRO A 483 -19.73 13.29 -1.23
C PRO A 483 -19.43 12.65 -2.60
N GLU A 484 -20.48 12.26 -3.33
CA GLU A 484 -20.37 11.49 -4.60
C GLU A 484 -19.82 12.28 -5.80
N SER A 485 -19.74 13.62 -5.73
CA SER A 485 -19.22 14.44 -6.83
C SER A 485 -17.69 14.47 -6.84
N GLU A 486 -17.09 14.40 -8.03
CA GLU A 486 -15.64 14.52 -8.26
C GLU A 486 -15.11 15.93 -7.91
N TYR A 487 -14.94 16.21 -6.62
CA TYR A 487 -14.17 17.34 -6.14
C TYR A 487 -12.70 17.10 -6.45
N THR A 488 -12.22 17.62 -7.58
CA THR A 488 -10.79 17.70 -7.86
C THR A 488 -10.17 18.69 -6.87
N LEU A 489 -9.17 18.24 -6.11
CA LEU A 489 -8.36 19.07 -5.19
C LEU A 489 -7.62 20.23 -5.88
N PHE A 490 -7.69 20.29 -7.21
CA PHE A 490 -7.02 21.26 -8.07
C PHE A 490 -8.02 21.80 -9.08
N ALA A 491 -7.79 23.04 -9.49
CA ALA A 491 -8.39 23.62 -10.69
C ALA A 491 -8.15 22.77 -11.95
N LYS A 492 -9.12 22.77 -12.87
CA LYS A 492 -9.06 22.01 -14.13
C LYS A 492 -8.02 22.58 -15.11
N CYS A 493 -7.88 23.90 -15.14
CA CYS A 493 -6.85 24.62 -15.92
C CYS A 493 -5.55 24.77 -15.11
N SER A 494 -4.41 24.90 -15.78
CA SER A 494 -3.18 25.39 -15.15
C SER A 494 -3.18 26.92 -15.09
N ARG A 495 -2.16 27.51 -14.48
CA ARG A 495 -1.87 28.97 -14.56
C ARG A 495 -1.69 29.48 -16.00
N ARG A 496 -1.31 28.60 -16.93
CA ARG A 496 -0.93 28.94 -18.32
C ARG A 496 -1.96 28.48 -19.36
N SER A 497 -2.74 27.42 -19.08
CA SER A 497 -3.70 26.82 -20.02
C SER A 497 -5.17 27.05 -19.66
N CYS A 498 -5.57 28.32 -19.50
CA CYS A 498 -6.98 28.66 -19.36
C CYS A 498 -7.69 28.59 -20.73
N VAL A 499 -8.49 27.57 -20.97
CA VAL A 499 -9.23 27.41 -22.24
C VAL A 499 -10.10 28.63 -22.55
N ALA A 500 -10.67 29.27 -21.52
CA ALA A 500 -11.49 30.46 -21.69
C ALA A 500 -10.72 31.75 -22.04
N THR A 501 -9.39 31.73 -22.18
CA THR A 501 -8.61 32.84 -22.80
C THR A 501 -8.40 32.65 -24.30
N LEU A 502 -8.84 31.52 -24.87
CA LEU A 502 -8.86 31.26 -26.29
C LEU A 502 -10.17 31.79 -26.90
N ASN A 503 -10.13 32.29 -28.13
CA ASN A 503 -11.34 32.56 -28.90
C ASN A 503 -12.00 31.24 -29.39
N ASP A 504 -13.21 31.28 -29.94
CA ASP A 504 -13.97 30.06 -30.26
C ASP A 504 -13.28 29.12 -31.27
N SER A 505 -12.57 29.66 -32.26
CA SER A 505 -11.80 28.84 -33.22
C SER A 505 -10.58 28.21 -32.55
N GLN A 506 -9.88 28.95 -31.69
CA GLN A 506 -8.78 28.45 -30.88
C GLN A 506 -9.25 27.43 -29.83
N GLN A 507 -10.44 27.57 -29.25
CA GLN A 507 -11.03 26.57 -28.33
C GLN A 507 -11.34 25.26 -29.06
N THR A 508 -11.83 25.35 -30.29
CA THR A 508 -12.06 24.19 -31.14
C THR A 508 -10.73 23.52 -31.50
N ALA A 509 -9.74 24.28 -31.98
CA ALA A 509 -8.40 23.79 -32.26
C ALA A 509 -7.75 23.15 -31.02
N PHE A 510 -7.83 23.77 -29.84
CA PHE A 510 -7.36 23.20 -28.58
C PHE A 510 -7.94 21.80 -28.31
N GLY A 511 -9.24 21.62 -28.53
CA GLY A 511 -9.91 20.33 -28.39
C GLY A 511 -9.35 19.29 -29.36
N GLU A 512 -9.21 19.64 -30.63
CA GLU A 512 -8.69 18.72 -31.65
C GLU A 512 -7.21 18.38 -31.44
N LEU A 513 -6.38 19.37 -31.11
CA LEU A 513 -4.95 19.19 -30.81
C LEU A 513 -4.74 18.32 -29.57
N HIS A 514 -5.53 18.52 -28.51
CA HIS A 514 -5.47 17.67 -27.31
C HIS A 514 -5.88 16.23 -27.62
N ASP A 515 -6.87 16.02 -28.48
CA ASP A 515 -7.32 14.69 -28.91
C ASP A 515 -6.27 13.94 -29.71
N VAL A 516 -5.67 14.61 -30.71
CA VAL A 516 -4.56 14.05 -31.51
C VAL A 516 -3.37 13.74 -30.60
N LEU A 517 -2.99 14.66 -29.71
CA LEU A 517 -1.90 14.45 -28.75
C LEU A 517 -2.16 13.24 -27.83
N VAL A 518 -3.37 13.11 -27.29
CA VAL A 518 -3.78 11.96 -26.45
C VAL A 518 -3.74 10.65 -27.24
N HIS A 519 -4.22 10.65 -28.48
CA HIS A 519 -4.14 9.48 -29.36
C HIS A 519 -2.68 9.09 -29.62
N VAL A 520 -1.83 10.05 -30.01
CA VAL A 520 -0.40 9.83 -30.28
C VAL A 520 0.34 9.26 -29.07
N ILE A 521 0.08 9.78 -27.87
CA ILE A 521 0.61 9.21 -26.62
C ILE A 521 0.14 7.77 -26.44
N MET A 522 -1.14 7.48 -26.63
CA MET A 522 -1.70 6.15 -26.35
C MET A 522 -1.28 5.08 -27.38
N THR A 523 -1.03 5.48 -28.63
CA THR A 523 -0.61 4.59 -29.72
C THR A 523 0.91 4.39 -29.76
N HIS A 524 1.70 5.45 -29.55
CA HIS A 524 3.15 5.42 -29.80
C HIS A 524 4.03 5.56 -28.55
N ALA A 525 3.50 5.88 -27.37
CA ALA A 525 4.34 5.93 -26.18
C ALA A 525 4.81 4.52 -25.77
N PRO A 526 6.12 4.34 -25.50
CA PRO A 526 6.71 3.03 -25.29
C PRO A 526 6.10 2.31 -24.08
N LEU A 527 5.86 1.00 -24.18
CA LEU A 527 5.30 0.23 -23.06
C LEU A 527 6.29 0.20 -21.89
N PRO A 528 5.88 0.36 -20.61
CA PRO A 528 6.84 0.33 -19.49
C PRO A 528 7.49 -1.02 -19.19
N SER A 529 7.12 -2.09 -19.90
CA SER A 529 7.88 -3.35 -19.97
C SER A 529 9.10 -3.22 -20.90
N ALA A 530 8.96 -2.47 -21.99
CA ALA A 530 9.98 -2.26 -23.02
C ALA A 530 10.95 -1.14 -22.65
N HIS A 531 11.55 -1.26 -21.46
CA HIS A 531 12.41 -0.25 -20.83
C HIS A 531 13.65 0.18 -21.63
N THR A 532 14.02 -0.55 -22.70
CA THR A 532 15.10 -0.22 -23.63
C THR A 532 14.66 0.59 -24.85
N GLU A 533 13.35 0.83 -25.03
CA GLU A 533 12.82 1.79 -26.01
C GLU A 533 13.09 3.22 -25.55
N GLU A 534 13.37 4.11 -26.51
CA GLU A 534 13.50 5.54 -26.29
C GLU A 534 12.15 6.18 -25.89
N PRO A 535 12.14 7.29 -25.13
CA PRO A 535 10.91 8.05 -24.90
C PRO A 535 10.35 8.58 -26.24
N LEU A 536 9.03 8.74 -26.31
CA LEU A 536 8.36 9.28 -27.49
C LEU A 536 8.82 10.72 -27.75
N VAL A 537 9.37 10.98 -28.93
CA VAL A 537 9.74 12.32 -29.40
C VAL A 537 8.78 12.73 -30.52
N LEU A 538 8.30 13.97 -30.44
CA LEU A 538 7.35 14.57 -31.36
C LEU A 538 7.96 15.79 -32.05
N GLY A 539 7.67 15.94 -33.34
CA GLY A 539 7.77 17.20 -34.07
C GLY A 539 6.36 17.69 -34.40
N LEU A 540 6.13 19.00 -34.30
CA LEU A 540 4.86 19.65 -34.57
C LEU A 540 5.12 20.80 -35.52
N ALA A 541 4.49 20.83 -36.69
CA ALA A 541 4.70 21.88 -37.70
C ALA A 541 3.39 22.57 -38.07
N SER A 542 3.42 23.87 -38.33
CA SER A 542 2.30 24.66 -38.84
C SER A 542 2.74 25.38 -40.12
N ASP A 543 2.09 25.06 -41.23
CA ASP A 543 2.39 25.65 -42.54
C ASP A 543 1.96 27.13 -42.57
N ALA A 544 0.88 27.48 -41.87
CA ALA A 544 0.37 28.84 -41.77
C ALA A 544 1.29 29.80 -41.00
N THR A 545 2.17 29.29 -40.14
CA THR A 545 3.11 30.11 -39.36
C THR A 545 4.59 29.87 -39.69
N ASP A 546 4.91 28.87 -40.52
CA ASP A 546 6.28 28.42 -40.81
C ASP A 546 7.08 28.08 -39.54
N VAL A 547 6.41 27.51 -38.53
CA VAL A 547 7.03 27.12 -37.25
C VAL A 547 6.98 25.62 -37.06
N THR A 548 8.14 25.05 -36.71
CA THR A 548 8.26 23.67 -36.21
C THR A 548 8.75 23.67 -34.77
N GLU A 549 8.01 22.99 -33.88
CA GLU A 549 8.35 22.78 -32.48
C GLU A 549 8.65 21.30 -32.19
N TYR A 550 9.53 21.03 -31.22
CA TYR A 550 9.97 19.68 -30.89
C TYR A 550 9.81 19.39 -29.39
N PHE A 551 9.35 18.18 -29.05
CA PHE A 551 9.08 17.78 -27.67
C PHE A 551 9.44 16.32 -27.41
N VAL A 552 9.93 16.03 -26.21
CA VAL A 552 10.03 14.65 -25.68
C VAL A 552 9.01 14.43 -24.58
N LEU A 553 8.27 13.32 -24.68
CA LEU A 553 7.32 12.87 -23.66
C LEU A 553 8.10 12.40 -22.42
N ALA A 554 8.16 13.25 -21.41
CA ALA A 554 8.83 12.94 -20.15
C ALA A 554 8.00 11.97 -19.29
N TYR A 555 6.68 12.16 -19.21
CA TYR A 555 5.79 11.30 -18.42
C TYR A 555 4.38 11.24 -19.01
N HIS A 556 3.67 10.12 -18.82
CA HIS A 556 2.22 10.03 -19.01
C HIS A 556 1.53 9.02 -18.07
N THR A 557 0.23 9.22 -17.82
CA THR A 557 -0.66 8.17 -17.31
C THR A 557 -1.07 7.19 -18.43
N ARG A 558 -1.51 5.99 -18.07
CA ARG A 558 -1.91 4.94 -19.05
C ARG A 558 -3.43 4.77 -19.24
N LYS A 559 -4.23 5.59 -18.56
CA LYS A 559 -5.67 5.48 -18.52
C LYS A 559 -6.26 6.88 -18.58
N PRO A 560 -7.31 7.11 -19.38
CA PRO A 560 -8.06 8.36 -19.35
C PRO A 560 -8.53 8.71 -17.91
N PRO A 561 -8.50 10.00 -17.52
CA PRO A 561 -7.90 11.12 -18.26
C PRO A 561 -6.38 10.97 -18.35
N ILE A 562 -5.83 11.25 -19.55
CA ILE A 562 -4.38 11.27 -19.73
C ILE A 562 -3.84 12.56 -19.10
N ASP A 563 -2.87 12.39 -18.21
CA ASP A 563 -2.00 13.44 -17.71
C ASP A 563 -0.62 13.18 -18.28
N ALA A 564 -0.05 14.14 -18.99
CA ALA A 564 1.31 14.05 -19.52
C ALA A 564 2.18 15.24 -19.10
N ALA A 565 3.49 15.06 -19.26
CA ALA A 565 4.49 16.12 -19.16
C ALA A 565 5.48 15.98 -20.32
N PHE A 566 5.73 17.08 -21.00
CA PHE A 566 6.64 17.22 -22.11
C PHE A 566 7.81 18.12 -21.73
N ALA A 567 9.00 17.81 -22.25
CA ALA A 567 10.12 18.75 -22.27
C ALA A 567 10.32 19.25 -23.69
N LYS A 568 10.41 20.57 -23.87
CA LYS A 568 10.71 21.17 -25.17
C LYS A 568 12.14 20.86 -25.57
N LEU A 569 12.35 20.64 -26.86
CA LEU A 569 13.64 20.44 -27.49
C LEU A 569 13.93 21.61 -28.46
N ALA A 570 15.20 21.92 -28.62
CA ALA A 570 15.72 22.86 -29.59
C ALA A 570 16.60 22.11 -30.60
N VAL A 571 16.70 22.63 -31.82
CA VAL A 571 17.60 22.10 -32.85
C VAL A 571 19.04 22.40 -32.46
N ARG A 572 19.97 21.46 -32.68
CA ARG A 572 21.42 21.71 -32.65
C ARG A 572 21.85 22.13 -34.05
N ASP A 573 22.54 23.27 -34.16
CA ASP A 573 22.95 23.86 -35.44
C ASP A 573 23.95 22.98 -36.23
N ASP A 574 24.59 22.02 -35.55
CA ASP A 574 25.58 21.10 -36.13
C ASP A 574 24.99 19.72 -36.45
N VAL A 575 24.92 19.43 -37.76
CA VAL A 575 24.42 18.16 -38.31
C VAL A 575 25.40 17.01 -37.98
N PRO A 576 24.98 15.94 -37.26
CA PRO A 576 25.93 14.95 -36.78
C PRO A 576 25.98 13.66 -37.62
N GLY A 577 26.92 13.62 -38.56
CA GLY A 577 27.39 12.37 -39.19
C GLY A 577 26.38 11.65 -40.08
N ASP A 578 26.79 10.51 -40.63
CA ASP A 578 26.00 9.75 -41.59
C ASP A 578 24.74 9.14 -40.94
N GLY A 579 23.57 9.44 -41.51
CA GLY A 579 22.29 8.81 -41.15
C GLY A 579 21.47 9.52 -40.06
N VAL A 580 21.85 10.74 -39.64
CA VAL A 580 21.02 11.59 -38.76
C VAL A 580 20.45 12.75 -39.58
N HIS A 581 19.13 12.94 -39.54
CA HIS A 581 18.47 14.06 -40.23
C HIS A 581 18.55 15.36 -39.43
N ILE A 582 18.32 15.27 -38.12
CA ILE A 582 18.34 16.43 -37.22
C ILE A 582 18.77 15.99 -35.82
N CYS A 583 19.58 16.80 -35.15
CA CYS A 583 19.93 16.61 -33.75
C CYS A 583 19.08 17.56 -32.90
N LEU A 584 18.37 17.01 -31.93
CA LEU A 584 17.56 17.79 -30.99
C LEU A 584 18.22 17.76 -29.61
N LYS A 585 18.19 18.86 -28.88
CA LYS A 585 18.73 18.99 -27.52
C LYS A 585 17.69 19.55 -26.57
N LEU A 586 17.77 19.21 -25.30
CA LEU A 586 16.90 19.80 -24.27
C LEU A 586 16.93 21.34 -24.29
N ALA A 587 15.78 21.96 -24.56
CA ALA A 587 15.64 23.41 -24.54
C ALA A 587 15.67 23.91 -23.09
N LYS A 588 16.39 25.01 -22.87
CA LYS A 588 16.54 25.67 -21.57
C LYS A 588 16.00 27.09 -21.61
N THR A 589 15.42 27.54 -20.51
CA THR A 589 15.08 28.94 -20.28
C THR A 589 16.37 29.79 -20.17
N GLY A 590 16.23 31.12 -20.17
CA GLY A 590 17.36 32.02 -19.88
C GLY A 590 17.99 31.81 -18.49
N THR A 591 17.29 31.17 -17.56
CA THR A 591 17.80 30.76 -16.24
C THR A 591 18.51 29.39 -16.24
N GLY A 592 18.46 28.66 -17.37
CA GLY A 592 19.06 27.32 -17.51
C GLY A 592 18.12 26.14 -17.18
N ASP A 593 16.88 26.41 -16.78
CA ASP A 593 15.88 25.40 -16.41
C ASP A 593 15.24 24.75 -17.64
N LEU A 594 14.72 23.53 -17.51
CA LEU A 594 13.96 22.90 -18.60
C LEU A 594 12.62 23.59 -18.82
N VAL A 595 12.29 23.81 -20.10
CA VAL A 595 10.93 24.19 -20.52
C VAL A 595 10.04 22.94 -20.46
N LEU A 596 9.33 22.78 -19.34
CA LEU A 596 8.36 21.72 -19.11
C LEU A 596 6.92 22.21 -19.25
N MET A 597 6.06 21.39 -19.86
CA MET A 597 4.66 21.71 -20.17
C MET A 597 3.79 20.46 -19.98
N SER A 598 2.53 20.60 -19.57
CA SER A 598 1.57 19.50 -19.60
C SER A 598 0.95 19.32 -20.99
N ASP A 599 0.24 18.20 -21.20
CA ASP A 599 -0.58 17.96 -22.39
C ASP A 599 -1.54 19.13 -22.71
N LYS A 600 -2.14 19.74 -21.68
CA LYS A 600 -3.04 20.89 -21.84
C LYS A 600 -2.29 22.20 -22.08
N ASP A 601 -1.12 22.40 -21.46
CA ASP A 601 -0.31 23.59 -21.70
C ASP A 601 0.23 23.59 -23.13
N LEU A 602 0.65 22.42 -23.62
CA LEU A 602 1.10 22.23 -24.99
C LEU A 602 -0.04 22.49 -25.98
N ALA A 603 -1.17 21.80 -25.86
CA ALA A 603 -2.32 22.00 -26.76
C ALA A 603 -2.84 23.45 -26.74
N HIS A 604 -2.80 24.13 -25.59
CA HIS A 604 -3.21 25.54 -25.45
C HIS A 604 -2.24 26.49 -26.12
N ALA A 605 -0.93 26.36 -25.89
CA ALA A 605 0.09 27.20 -26.54
C ALA A 605 0.07 27.05 -28.07
N LEU A 606 -0.07 25.81 -28.57
CA LEU A 606 -0.20 25.53 -30.00
C LEU A 606 -1.46 26.19 -30.58
N ALA A 607 -2.62 26.02 -29.92
CA ALA A 607 -3.89 26.62 -30.34
C ALA A 607 -3.88 28.16 -30.31
N GLN A 608 -3.09 28.79 -29.43
CA GLN A 608 -2.90 30.24 -29.44
C GLN A 608 -2.16 30.72 -30.69
N GLN A 609 -1.19 29.92 -31.17
CA GLN A 609 -0.30 30.28 -32.27
C GLN A 609 -0.88 29.94 -33.65
N ALA A 610 -1.44 28.74 -33.83
CA ALA A 610 -2.01 28.29 -35.10
C ALA A 610 -3.06 27.17 -34.92
N THR A 611 -3.82 26.89 -35.97
CA THR A 611 -4.91 25.88 -35.95
C THR A 611 -4.66 24.68 -36.86
N ASP A 612 -3.55 24.67 -37.61
CA ASP A 612 -3.24 23.75 -38.72
C ASP A 612 -2.10 22.76 -38.40
N TRP A 613 -1.80 22.55 -37.11
CA TRP A 613 -0.63 21.77 -36.69
C TRP A 613 -0.64 20.31 -37.16
N ALA A 614 0.37 19.95 -37.96
CA ALA A 614 0.72 18.59 -38.33
C ALA A 614 1.58 17.91 -37.24
N PHE A 615 1.25 16.66 -36.91
CA PHE A 615 1.95 15.87 -35.90
C PHE A 615 2.90 14.86 -36.54
N PHE A 616 4.14 14.80 -36.05
CA PHE A 616 5.16 13.85 -36.49
C PHE A 616 5.73 13.07 -35.31
N VAL A 617 5.74 11.74 -35.39
CA VAL A 617 6.49 10.87 -34.47
C VAL A 617 7.91 10.74 -34.99
N LEU A 618 8.91 11.01 -34.16
CA LEU A 618 10.32 11.05 -34.55
C LEU A 618 11.06 9.81 -34.04
N ALA A 619 11.73 9.08 -34.94
CA ALA A 619 12.55 7.92 -34.57
C ALA A 619 13.90 8.37 -34.05
N VAL A 620 14.22 7.98 -32.81
CA VAL A 620 15.50 8.28 -32.17
C VAL A 620 16.50 7.16 -32.43
N GLY A 621 17.68 7.54 -32.93
CA GLY A 621 18.76 6.64 -33.31
C GLY A 621 19.57 6.08 -32.13
N ARG A 622 20.89 6.26 -32.18
CA ARG A 622 21.81 5.85 -31.10
C ARG A 622 21.94 6.97 -30.07
N VAL A 623 22.01 6.61 -28.80
CA VAL A 623 22.31 7.53 -27.72
C VAL A 623 23.81 7.84 -27.74
N ARG A 624 24.18 9.09 -28.06
CA ARG A 624 25.55 9.62 -27.96
C ARG A 624 25.75 10.47 -26.70
N ASP A 625 24.75 11.26 -26.32
CA ASP A 625 24.68 12.02 -25.06
C ASP A 625 23.29 11.83 -24.44
N LEU A 626 23.14 11.91 -23.12
CA LEU A 626 21.82 11.68 -22.49
C LEU A 626 20.81 12.81 -22.76
N SER A 627 21.27 14.03 -23.06
CA SER A 627 20.47 15.24 -23.30
C SER A 627 20.08 15.49 -24.77
N GLU A 628 20.53 14.63 -25.69
CA GLU A 628 20.47 14.88 -27.14
C GLU A 628 19.83 13.71 -27.91
N PHE A 629 18.98 14.00 -28.88
CA PHE A 629 18.18 13.04 -29.63
C PHE A 629 18.55 13.14 -31.11
N ASP A 630 19.30 12.15 -31.59
CA ASP A 630 19.60 11.98 -33.01
C ASP A 630 18.36 11.42 -33.72
N ILE A 631 17.73 12.21 -34.57
CA ILE A 631 16.52 11.79 -35.29
C ILE A 631 16.90 11.14 -36.62
N THR A 632 16.48 9.90 -36.82
CA THR A 632 16.82 9.06 -37.98
C THR A 632 15.69 8.91 -38.99
N SER A 633 14.46 9.24 -38.60
CA SER A 633 13.29 9.37 -39.50
C SER A 633 12.15 10.09 -38.78
N SER A 634 11.16 10.56 -39.55
CA SER A 634 9.89 11.10 -39.06
C SER A 634 8.71 10.37 -39.71
N TYR A 635 7.60 10.28 -38.98
CA TYR A 635 6.35 9.67 -39.45
C TYR A 635 5.21 10.63 -39.17
N PHE A 636 4.51 11.07 -40.22
CA PHE A 636 3.29 11.87 -40.08
C PHE A 636 2.18 11.05 -39.42
N VAL A 637 1.40 11.68 -38.54
CA VAL A 637 0.21 11.11 -37.91
C VAL A 637 -1.03 11.73 -38.53
N ASP A 638 -1.90 10.92 -39.12
CA ASP A 638 -3.18 11.37 -39.65
C ASP A 638 -4.14 11.78 -38.50
N PRO A 639 -4.58 13.06 -38.41
CA PRO A 639 -5.57 13.48 -37.42
C PRO A 639 -6.92 12.76 -37.57
N GLY A 640 -7.24 12.23 -38.76
CA GLY A 640 -8.44 11.45 -39.04
C GLY A 640 -8.51 10.15 -38.22
N GLU A 641 -7.40 9.43 -38.09
CA GLU A 641 -7.30 8.22 -37.28
C GLU A 641 -7.55 8.52 -35.80
N ALA A 642 -6.99 9.62 -35.28
CA ALA A 642 -7.19 10.06 -33.91
C ALA A 642 -8.67 10.40 -33.62
N LYS A 643 -9.33 11.13 -34.52
CA LYS A 643 -10.76 11.46 -34.40
C LYS A 643 -11.63 10.19 -34.43
N ALA A 644 -11.36 9.26 -35.35
CA ALA A 644 -12.09 7.99 -35.46
C ALA A 644 -11.90 7.08 -34.23
N ALA A 645 -10.68 7.01 -33.69
CA ALA A 645 -10.37 6.25 -32.48
C ALA A 645 -11.12 6.81 -31.25
N ARG A 646 -11.17 8.13 -31.09
CA ARG A 646 -11.88 8.78 -29.97
C ARG A 646 -13.39 8.56 -30.04
N GLU A 647 -14.00 8.70 -31.21
CA GLU A 647 -15.42 8.45 -31.39
C GLU A 647 -15.77 6.97 -31.10
N THR A 648 -14.91 6.04 -31.51
CA THR A 648 -15.03 4.62 -31.15
C THR A 648 -14.95 4.40 -29.62
N GLU A 649 -14.07 5.09 -28.90
CA GLU A 649 -14.00 5.02 -27.43
C GLU A 649 -15.22 5.65 -26.75
N ARG A 650 -15.73 6.78 -27.27
CA ARG A 650 -16.96 7.43 -26.81
C ARG A 650 -18.17 6.51 -26.95
N GLN A 651 -18.30 5.83 -28.09
CA GLN A 651 -19.35 4.84 -28.33
C GLN A 651 -19.24 3.64 -27.38
N LYS A 652 -18.02 3.12 -27.14
CA LYS A 652 -17.78 2.06 -26.15
C LYS A 652 -18.14 2.51 -24.72
N ALA A 653 -17.81 3.73 -24.33
CA ALA A 653 -18.15 4.30 -23.03
C ALA A 653 -19.66 4.47 -22.87
N ALA A 654 -20.35 4.98 -23.88
CA ALA A 654 -21.81 5.11 -23.91
C ALA A 654 -22.51 3.74 -23.85
N ALA A 655 -22.03 2.75 -24.61
CA ALA A 655 -22.55 1.38 -24.57
C ALA A 655 -22.35 0.71 -23.20
N LEU A 656 -21.20 0.90 -22.55
CA LEU A 656 -20.95 0.42 -21.19
C LEU A 656 -21.82 1.14 -20.15
N ALA A 657 -22.09 2.43 -20.31
CA ALA A 657 -23.01 3.18 -19.45
C ALA A 657 -24.46 2.68 -19.60
N ALA A 658 -24.93 2.48 -20.84
CA ALA A 658 -26.24 1.90 -21.13
C ALA A 658 -26.36 0.47 -20.58
N LEU A 659 -25.33 -0.37 -20.76
CA LEU A 659 -25.30 -1.72 -20.18
C LEU A 659 -25.43 -1.68 -18.65
N ARG A 660 -24.70 -0.79 -17.97
CA ARG A 660 -24.81 -0.61 -16.51
C ARG A 660 -26.21 -0.20 -16.07
N GLN A 661 -26.88 0.68 -16.82
CA GLN A 661 -28.26 1.08 -16.55
C GLN A 661 -29.26 -0.07 -16.75
N MET A 662 -29.03 -0.94 -17.74
CA MET A 662 -29.84 -2.15 -17.95
C MET A 662 -29.60 -3.23 -16.89
N THR A 663 -28.36 -3.42 -16.43
CA THR A 663 -28.02 -4.44 -15.42
C THR A 663 -28.36 -4.03 -13.98
N ASN A 664 -28.42 -2.73 -13.70
CA ASN A 664 -28.84 -2.17 -12.41
C ASN A 664 -30.04 -1.24 -12.62
N PRO A 665 -31.25 -1.77 -12.91
CA PRO A 665 -32.45 -0.96 -12.94
C PRO A 665 -32.66 -0.37 -11.54
N LYS A 666 -32.48 0.95 -11.39
CA LYS A 666 -32.89 1.64 -10.17
C LYS A 666 -34.37 1.34 -9.94
N PRO A 667 -34.80 0.90 -8.74
CA PRO A 667 -36.22 0.71 -8.46
C PRO A 667 -36.93 2.04 -8.75
N LYS A 668 -38.01 1.97 -9.55
CA LYS A 668 -38.81 3.16 -9.84
C LYS A 668 -39.30 3.72 -8.50
N PRO A 669 -39.13 5.03 -8.21
CA PRO A 669 -39.76 5.61 -7.03
C PRO A 669 -41.27 5.47 -7.20
N ASP A 670 -41.93 4.85 -6.22
CA ASP A 670 -43.39 4.71 -6.24
C ASP A 670 -44.05 6.09 -6.36
N PRO A 671 -45.14 6.20 -7.15
CA PRO A 671 -45.87 7.45 -7.26
C PRO A 671 -46.51 7.76 -5.91
N LYS A 672 -45.89 8.68 -5.16
CA LYS A 672 -46.38 9.12 -3.85
C LYS A 672 -47.83 9.56 -3.95
N GLN A 673 -48.72 8.81 -3.30
CA GLN A 673 -50.09 9.26 -3.06
C GLN A 673 -50.04 10.55 -2.24
N GLY A 674 -50.43 11.67 -2.84
CA GLY A 674 -50.44 12.97 -2.19
C GLY A 674 -51.59 13.07 -1.19
N THR A 675 -51.27 13.07 0.10
CA THR A 675 -52.20 13.46 1.18
C THR A 675 -52.31 14.98 1.28
N GLY A 676 -53.02 15.60 0.34
CA GLY A 676 -53.34 17.03 0.35
C GLY A 676 -54.80 17.31 0.72
N LYS A 677 -55.06 17.87 1.90
CA LYS A 677 -56.41 18.29 2.32
C LYS A 677 -56.69 19.75 1.93
N ALA A 678 -57.66 19.92 1.03
CA ALA A 678 -58.61 21.03 0.92
C ALA A 678 -58.14 22.52 0.94
N SER A 679 -58.10 23.14 -0.24
CA SER A 679 -58.94 24.30 -0.65
C SER A 679 -58.42 24.85 -2.01
N GLY A 680 -59.20 25.35 -2.95
CA GLY A 680 -60.66 25.35 -3.16
C GLY A 680 -61.01 26.16 -4.42
N SER A 681 -62.08 25.80 -5.16
CA SER A 681 -62.59 26.53 -6.35
C SER A 681 -61.68 26.43 -7.62
N SER A 682 -62.12 26.40 -8.90
CA SER A 682 -63.46 26.34 -9.53
C SER A 682 -63.40 25.79 -10.98
N ALA A 683 -64.51 25.17 -11.42
CA ALA A 683 -65.09 25.19 -12.77
C ALA A 683 -64.54 24.35 -13.97
N LYS A 684 -65.45 23.48 -14.45
CA LYS A 684 -65.88 23.21 -15.86
C LYS A 684 -65.11 22.26 -16.81
N LYS A 685 -65.82 21.15 -17.09
CA LYS A 685 -66.09 20.51 -18.42
C LYS A 685 -64.92 19.82 -19.16
N SER A 686 -65.12 18.72 -19.91
CA SER A 686 -66.26 17.77 -20.04
C SER A 686 -65.88 16.59 -20.95
N SER A 687 -66.54 15.43 -20.75
CA SER A 687 -66.67 14.31 -21.72
C SER A 687 -65.40 13.46 -22.00
N LYS A 688 -65.43 12.14 -22.30
CA LYS A 688 -66.20 10.94 -21.85
C LYS A 688 -65.97 9.85 -22.94
N ASP A 689 -65.44 8.68 -22.55
CA ASP A 689 -65.58 7.30 -23.11
C ASP A 689 -65.34 7.05 -24.64
N SER A 690 -64.87 5.90 -25.16
CA SER A 690 -64.45 4.60 -24.57
C SER A 690 -63.72 3.67 -25.59
N ALA A 691 -62.97 2.70 -25.06
CA ALA A 691 -62.78 1.31 -25.54
C ALA A 691 -62.06 0.94 -26.89
N ALA A 692 -60.80 0.50 -26.74
CA ALA A 692 -60.26 -0.85 -27.05
C ALA A 692 -60.36 -1.53 -28.43
N THR A 693 -59.18 -1.81 -29.03
CA THR A 693 -58.75 -3.05 -29.74
C THR A 693 -57.23 -2.93 -29.97
N VAL A 694 -56.37 -3.68 -29.28
CA VAL A 694 -55.79 -4.98 -29.68
C VAL A 694 -55.42 -5.06 -31.16
N ASP A 695 -54.13 -4.86 -31.51
CA ASP A 695 -53.42 -5.88 -32.31
C ASP A 695 -51.88 -5.89 -32.23
N LYS A 696 -51.43 -7.05 -31.77
CA LYS A 696 -50.16 -7.77 -31.87
C LYS A 696 -49.27 -7.52 -33.11
N ALA A 697 -48.27 -6.61 -33.05
CA ALA A 697 -47.14 -6.60 -34.00
C ALA A 697 -45.87 -5.83 -33.52
N LYS A 698 -44.91 -6.53 -32.86
CA LYS A 698 -43.43 -6.33 -32.91
C LYS A 698 -42.72 -7.04 -31.74
N LEU A 699 -42.64 -8.37 -31.79
CA LEU A 699 -41.74 -9.14 -30.92
C LEU A 699 -41.22 -10.39 -31.66
N GLU A 700 -40.56 -10.14 -32.79
CA GLU A 700 -40.02 -11.19 -33.66
C GLU A 700 -38.90 -10.60 -34.56
N LYS A 701 -37.67 -10.45 -34.03
CA LYS A 701 -36.45 -10.31 -34.87
C LYS A 701 -35.09 -10.49 -34.17
N LEU A 702 -34.98 -11.35 -33.16
CA LEU A 702 -33.69 -11.74 -32.56
C LEU A 702 -33.62 -13.24 -32.23
N GLU A 703 -33.84 -14.12 -33.21
CA GLU A 703 -33.47 -15.54 -33.08
C GLU A 703 -33.38 -16.25 -34.46
N ALA A 704 -32.27 -16.06 -35.18
CA ALA A 704 -31.83 -16.94 -36.29
C ALA A 704 -30.47 -16.47 -36.86
N ALA A 705 -29.35 -17.09 -36.45
CA ALA A 705 -28.11 -17.26 -37.23
C ALA A 705 -26.95 -17.77 -36.34
N ALA A 706 -27.11 -18.97 -35.77
CA ALA A 706 -25.98 -19.76 -35.28
C ALA A 706 -26.05 -21.14 -35.93
N LEU A 707 -24.87 -21.75 -36.15
CA LEU A 707 -24.61 -23.04 -36.83
C LEU A 707 -24.54 -22.97 -38.37
N GLY A 708 -23.31 -23.16 -38.86
CA GLY A 708 -22.95 -23.29 -40.28
C GLY A 708 -21.47 -23.69 -40.41
N LEU A 709 -21.15 -24.95 -40.11
CA LEU A 709 -19.81 -25.51 -40.31
C LEU A 709 -19.63 -25.98 -41.76
N GLY A 710 -18.45 -25.73 -42.34
CA GLY A 710 -18.04 -26.23 -43.65
C GLY A 710 -16.52 -26.14 -43.83
N HIS A 711 -15.89 -27.21 -44.32
CA HIS A 711 -14.43 -27.43 -44.31
C HIS A 711 -13.72 -27.17 -45.66
N SER A 712 -12.38 -27.13 -45.60
CA SER A 712 -11.40 -27.16 -46.70
C SER A 712 -11.23 -25.84 -47.48
N SER A 713 -10.06 -25.48 -48.04
CA SER A 713 -8.84 -26.28 -48.31
C SER A 713 -7.53 -25.45 -48.23
N SER A 714 -6.44 -26.22 -48.24
CA SER A 714 -5.00 -25.97 -48.09
C SER A 714 -4.23 -25.23 -49.19
N SER A 715 -3.21 -24.45 -48.80
CA SER A 715 -1.86 -24.35 -49.41
C SER A 715 -0.89 -23.68 -48.39
N SER A 716 0.36 -24.05 -48.07
CA SER A 716 1.47 -24.84 -48.64
C SER A 716 2.58 -24.02 -49.33
N GLY A 717 3.81 -24.04 -48.76
CA GLY A 717 5.05 -23.44 -49.28
C GLY A 717 5.31 -22.00 -48.80
N SER A 718 6.52 -21.57 -48.44
CA SER A 718 7.87 -22.19 -48.41
C SER A 718 8.70 -21.54 -47.27
N GLU A 719 9.37 -22.32 -46.42
CA GLU A 719 10.83 -22.59 -46.49
C GLU A 719 11.75 -21.39 -46.78
N LYS A 720 12.61 -21.05 -45.80
CA LYS A 720 14.05 -20.95 -46.07
C LYS A 720 14.87 -21.22 -44.81
N ASP A 721 15.85 -22.11 -44.99
CA ASP A 721 16.62 -22.74 -43.92
C ASP A 721 17.95 -22.03 -43.64
N GLN A 722 18.51 -22.35 -42.47
CA GLN A 722 19.93 -22.46 -42.11
C GLN A 722 21.02 -21.68 -42.88
N ALA A 723 21.88 -21.02 -42.09
CA ALA A 723 23.33 -21.21 -42.22
C ALA A 723 24.01 -21.10 -40.84
N ALA A 724 24.59 -22.21 -40.37
CA ALA A 724 25.54 -22.20 -39.27
C ALA A 724 26.96 -22.22 -39.82
N MET A 725 27.90 -21.54 -39.16
CA MET A 725 29.34 -21.76 -39.32
C MET A 725 29.99 -21.79 -37.94
N ALA A 726 30.91 -22.76 -37.78
CA ALA A 726 31.61 -23.05 -36.53
C ALA A 726 33.07 -22.57 -36.58
N PHE A 727 33.90 -23.16 -35.71
CA PHE A 727 35.31 -22.85 -35.42
C PHE A 727 35.55 -21.67 -34.44
N GLY A 728 36.51 -21.74 -33.53
CA GLY A 728 37.56 -22.76 -33.35
C GLY A 728 37.96 -23.00 -31.90
N LEU A 729 38.41 -24.23 -31.63
CA LEU A 729 38.98 -24.68 -30.37
C LEU A 729 40.47 -24.27 -30.31
N VAL A 730 40.95 -23.70 -29.19
CA VAL A 730 42.39 -23.63 -28.89
C VAL A 730 42.62 -24.01 -27.43
N THR A 731 43.54 -24.95 -27.20
CA THR A 731 43.92 -25.49 -25.89
C THR A 731 45.37 -25.13 -25.56
N SER A 732 45.64 -24.59 -24.36
CA SER A 732 46.92 -24.59 -23.62
C SER A 732 46.91 -23.48 -22.55
N ARG A 733 47.70 -23.47 -21.47
CA ARG A 733 48.38 -24.53 -20.68
C ARG A 733 48.93 -23.87 -19.39
N GLN A 734 48.62 -24.45 -18.23
CA GLN A 734 49.46 -24.61 -17.01
C GLN A 734 50.43 -23.49 -16.55
N GLU A 735 50.19 -22.95 -15.34
CA GLU A 735 51.15 -22.57 -14.26
C GLU A 735 50.33 -21.94 -13.12
N ASN A 736 50.27 -22.38 -11.85
CA ASN A 736 51.18 -23.00 -10.88
C ASN A 736 52.16 -22.05 -10.17
N VAL A 737 51.65 -21.25 -9.22
CA VAL A 737 52.46 -20.56 -8.20
C VAL A 737 51.75 -20.63 -6.83
N GLN A 738 52.34 -21.35 -5.87
CA GLN A 738 52.15 -21.07 -4.44
C GLN A 738 53.02 -19.86 -4.05
N PRO A 739 52.69 -19.17 -2.95
CA PRO A 739 53.61 -19.35 -1.83
C PRO A 739 52.93 -19.56 -0.48
N SER A 740 53.47 -20.51 0.26
CA SER A 740 53.42 -20.57 1.72
C SER A 740 54.27 -19.44 2.31
N PHE A 741 53.83 -18.87 3.43
CA PHE A 741 54.75 -18.27 4.40
C PHE A 741 54.30 -18.54 5.83
N SER A 742 55.26 -18.88 6.68
CA SER A 742 55.13 -19.23 8.09
C SER A 742 55.86 -18.21 8.96
N GLY A 743 55.40 -18.04 10.21
CA GLY A 743 56.02 -17.18 11.23
C GLY A 743 54.99 -16.89 12.32
N ALA A 744 55.00 -17.58 13.46
CA ALA A 744 55.84 -17.31 14.63
C ALA A 744 55.52 -15.91 15.22
N ALA A 745 54.68 -15.80 16.26
CA ALA A 745 54.87 -16.19 17.67
C ALA A 745 55.40 -15.03 18.54
N SER A 746 54.61 -14.62 19.54
CA SER A 746 55.12 -13.97 20.75
C SER A 746 54.18 -14.21 21.93
N SER A 747 54.68 -14.96 22.91
CA SER A 747 54.09 -15.16 24.24
C SER A 747 54.20 -13.90 25.11
N GLY A 748 53.25 -13.71 26.03
CA GLY A 748 53.34 -12.70 27.09
C GLY A 748 52.40 -13.06 28.24
N ALA A 749 52.93 -13.64 29.31
CA ALA A 749 52.17 -14.13 30.45
C ALA A 749 52.37 -13.26 31.70
N SER A 750 51.30 -13.08 32.49
CA SER A 750 51.27 -12.75 33.93
C SER A 750 49.79 -12.71 34.36
N GLY A 751 49.32 -13.27 35.48
CA GLY A 751 50.01 -14.03 36.53
C GLY A 751 49.85 -13.40 37.92
N SER A 752 48.71 -13.62 38.61
CA SER A 752 48.63 -13.42 40.06
C SER A 752 47.59 -14.35 40.74
N VAL A 753 47.88 -14.71 41.99
CA VAL A 753 47.44 -15.90 42.76
C VAL A 753 47.78 -15.59 44.24
N LEU A 754 46.94 -15.72 45.29
CA LEU A 754 45.49 -16.00 45.44
C LEU A 754 44.82 -14.83 46.23
N ASP A 755 43.57 -14.97 46.67
CA ASP A 755 43.31 -15.13 48.13
C ASP A 755 42.01 -15.91 48.40
N GLU A 756 41.98 -16.69 49.48
CA GLU A 756 40.82 -17.47 49.97
C GLU A 756 40.63 -17.25 51.48
N ASN A 757 39.63 -16.46 51.87
CA ASN A 757 38.69 -16.73 52.98
C ASN A 757 37.86 -15.49 53.35
N GLU A 758 36.55 -15.54 53.12
CA GLU A 758 35.61 -14.88 54.03
C GLU A 758 34.26 -15.61 54.04
N VAL A 759 33.75 -15.92 55.23
CA VAL A 759 32.54 -16.70 55.43
C VAL A 759 31.42 -15.83 56.00
N ALA A 760 30.24 -15.95 55.37
CA ALA A 760 28.92 -15.54 55.84
C ALA A 760 28.56 -14.03 55.92
N ALA A 761 27.73 -13.60 54.98
CA ALA A 761 26.43 -13.00 55.31
C ALA A 761 25.41 -13.33 54.21
N VAL A 762 24.28 -13.96 54.57
CA VAL A 762 23.17 -14.19 53.63
C VAL A 762 22.26 -12.96 53.64
N PRO A 763 22.09 -12.21 52.53
CA PRO A 763 21.16 -11.09 52.49
C PRO A 763 19.70 -11.58 52.62
N PRO A 764 18.82 -10.81 53.27
CA PRO A 764 17.42 -11.19 53.44
C PRO A 764 16.70 -11.33 52.08
N PRO A 765 15.66 -12.17 52.00
CA PRO A 765 14.91 -12.35 50.77
C PRO A 765 14.22 -11.03 50.37
N PRO A 766 14.26 -10.63 49.07
CA PRO A 766 13.60 -9.41 48.62
C PRO A 766 12.08 -9.53 48.73
N ASP A 767 11.43 -8.39 48.99
CA ASP A 767 9.99 -8.29 49.19
C ASP A 767 9.15 -8.98 48.11
N ALA A 768 8.02 -9.54 48.55
CA ALA A 768 7.10 -10.25 47.67
C ALA A 768 6.65 -9.33 46.52
N PRO A 769 6.84 -9.74 45.24
CA PRO A 769 6.45 -8.90 44.13
C PRO A 769 4.93 -8.73 44.11
N ALA A 770 4.49 -7.47 44.20
CA ALA A 770 3.09 -7.05 44.26
C ALA A 770 2.17 -7.91 43.37
N GLU A 771 1.03 -8.32 43.95
CA GLU A 771 0.11 -9.27 43.33
C GLU A 771 -0.28 -8.83 41.91
N ARG A 772 0.19 -9.62 40.94
CA ARG A 772 -0.22 -9.42 39.55
C ARG A 772 -1.67 -9.82 39.41
N ARG A 773 -2.56 -8.82 39.38
CA ARG A 773 -3.99 -8.98 39.04
C ARG A 773 -4.14 -10.04 37.94
N PRO A 774 -4.97 -11.07 38.14
CA PRO A 774 -5.09 -12.15 37.18
C PRO A 774 -5.55 -11.60 35.83
N ARG A 775 -4.98 -12.09 34.74
CA ARG A 775 -5.50 -11.81 33.41
C ARG A 775 -6.91 -12.39 33.32
N THR A 776 -7.91 -11.53 33.38
CA THR A 776 -9.28 -11.87 33.02
C THR A 776 -9.27 -12.41 31.60
N MET A 777 -9.68 -13.68 31.44
CA MET A 777 -10.08 -14.17 30.12
C MET A 777 -11.22 -13.26 29.64
N GLN A 778 -11.13 -12.79 28.40
CA GLN A 778 -12.25 -12.10 27.76
C GLN A 778 -13.47 -13.01 27.88
N ARG A 779 -14.57 -12.47 28.43
CA ARG A 779 -15.83 -13.22 28.54
C ARG A 779 -16.22 -13.67 27.13
N ARG A 780 -16.57 -14.95 26.99
CA ARG A 780 -17.17 -15.46 25.74
C ARG A 780 -18.45 -14.67 25.45
N SER A 781 -18.81 -14.57 24.18
CA SER A 781 -20.12 -14.10 23.77
C SER A 781 -21.21 -14.87 24.53
N VAL A 782 -22.21 -14.13 25.01
CA VAL A 782 -23.32 -14.67 25.79
C VAL A 782 -24.50 -14.83 24.83
N VAL A 783 -25.05 -16.04 24.76
CA VAL A 783 -26.30 -16.31 24.04
C VAL A 783 -27.40 -15.42 24.62
N TRP A 784 -28.15 -14.75 23.74
CA TRP A 784 -29.20 -13.83 24.14
C TRP A 784 -30.56 -14.53 24.10
N GLY A 785 -31.21 -14.65 25.26
CA GLY A 785 -32.48 -15.37 25.39
C GLY A 785 -32.30 -16.88 25.24
N SER A 786 -33.31 -17.55 24.68
CA SER A 786 -33.28 -18.98 24.31
C SER A 786 -32.67 -19.25 22.94
N CYS A 787 -32.61 -18.24 22.05
CA CYS A 787 -32.17 -18.41 20.67
C CYS A 787 -30.63 -18.55 20.57
N PRO A 788 -30.08 -19.73 20.24
CA PRO A 788 -28.62 -19.95 20.19
C PRO A 788 -27.91 -19.17 19.08
N ALA A 789 -28.66 -18.73 18.06
CA ALA A 789 -28.15 -17.92 16.96
C ALA A 789 -27.76 -16.50 17.41
N PHE A 790 -28.45 -15.93 18.41
CA PHE A 790 -28.21 -14.57 18.83
C PHE A 790 -27.20 -14.50 19.97
N GLN A 791 -26.10 -13.79 19.76
CA GLN A 791 -25.07 -13.64 20.79
C GLN A 791 -24.64 -12.18 20.96
N LEU A 792 -24.51 -11.75 22.21
CA LEU A 792 -24.02 -10.43 22.57
C LEU A 792 -22.71 -10.55 23.36
N ALA A 793 -21.72 -9.72 23.04
CA ALA A 793 -20.44 -9.68 23.75
C ALA A 793 -20.04 -8.23 24.09
N PRO A 794 -19.53 -7.97 25.31
CA PRO A 794 -18.90 -6.69 25.65
C PRO A 794 -17.55 -6.55 24.94
N VAL A 795 -17.33 -5.41 24.28
CA VAL A 795 -16.08 -5.10 23.56
C VAL A 795 -15.16 -4.32 24.49
N TYR A 796 -13.92 -4.80 24.65
CA TYR A 796 -12.90 -4.15 25.49
C TYR A 796 -11.68 -3.74 24.68
N ARG A 797 -11.22 -2.49 24.82
CA ARG A 797 -9.94 -1.98 24.29
C ARG A 797 -9.12 -1.47 25.47
N ALA A 798 -7.83 -1.84 25.54
CA ALA A 798 -6.93 -1.52 26.66
C ALA A 798 -7.41 -1.92 28.09
N GLY A 799 -8.49 -2.70 28.22
CA GLY A 799 -9.11 -3.05 29.50
C GLY A 799 -10.34 -2.21 29.87
N GLN A 800 -10.59 -1.11 29.15
CA GLN A 800 -11.81 -0.32 29.25
C GLN A 800 -12.92 -0.95 28.40
N HIS A 801 -14.17 -0.88 28.89
CA HIS A 801 -15.35 -1.33 28.18
C HIS A 801 -15.77 -0.26 27.15
N MET A 802 -15.71 -0.60 25.86
CA MET A 802 -15.85 0.36 24.76
C MET A 802 -17.20 0.28 24.05
N GLY A 803 -18.06 -0.68 24.39
CA GLY A 803 -19.31 -0.93 23.69
C GLY A 803 -19.66 -2.42 23.61
N PHE A 804 -20.52 -2.79 22.67
CA PHE A 804 -21.00 -4.15 22.49
C PHE A 804 -20.91 -4.61 21.03
N SER A 805 -20.82 -5.92 20.83
CA SER A 805 -20.93 -6.59 19.53
C SER A 805 -22.06 -7.61 19.54
N ALA A 806 -22.81 -7.70 18.44
CA ALA A 806 -23.84 -8.70 18.20
C ALA A 806 -23.43 -9.66 17.07
N LEU A 807 -23.77 -10.94 17.22
CA LEU A 807 -23.73 -11.96 16.19
C LEU A 807 -25.15 -12.47 15.96
N CYS A 808 -25.59 -12.49 14.70
CA CYS A 808 -26.95 -12.90 14.32
C CYS A 808 -27.04 -14.40 13.96
N HIS A 809 -26.00 -14.96 13.35
CA HIS A 809 -25.92 -16.35 12.86
C HIS A 809 -27.04 -16.86 11.91
N ARG A 810 -28.17 -16.15 11.71
CA ARG A 810 -29.23 -16.54 10.76
C ARG A 810 -28.95 -16.15 9.31
N HIS A 811 -28.10 -15.14 9.08
CA HIS A 811 -27.82 -14.60 7.75
C HIS A 811 -26.38 -14.86 7.28
N THR A 812 -26.27 -15.39 6.07
CA THR A 812 -25.05 -15.59 5.26
C THR A 812 -25.35 -15.21 3.81
N ASP A 813 -24.36 -14.73 3.07
CA ASP A 813 -24.49 -14.41 1.65
C ASP A 813 -24.02 -15.60 0.79
N PRO A 814 -24.59 -15.86 -0.40
CA PRO A 814 -24.14 -16.95 -1.27
C PRO A 814 -22.63 -16.90 -1.55
N GLY A 815 -21.94 -18.03 -1.30
CA GLY A 815 -20.48 -18.14 -1.49
C GLY A 815 -19.61 -17.49 -0.41
N VAL A 816 -20.17 -17.03 0.73
CA VAL A 816 -19.42 -16.33 1.78
C VAL A 816 -19.72 -16.90 3.19
N ASP A 817 -18.79 -17.68 3.74
CA ASP A 817 -18.83 -18.26 5.10
C ASP A 817 -18.64 -17.23 6.25
N LEU A 818 -19.01 -15.97 6.05
CA LEU A 818 -18.89 -14.92 7.07
C LEU A 818 -20.19 -14.78 7.86
N ILE A 819 -20.10 -14.88 9.18
CA ILE A 819 -21.23 -14.64 10.09
C ILE A 819 -21.68 -13.18 10.01
N CYS A 820 -23.00 -12.95 9.98
CA CYS A 820 -23.58 -11.61 10.16
C CYS A 820 -23.26 -11.04 11.56
N LYS A 821 -22.55 -9.91 11.59
CA LYS A 821 -22.01 -9.27 12.80
C LYS A 821 -22.14 -7.74 12.73
N LYS A 822 -22.54 -7.12 13.84
CA LYS A 822 -22.58 -5.65 14.01
C LYS A 822 -21.94 -5.27 15.35
N GLU A 823 -21.29 -4.11 15.42
CA GLU A 823 -20.73 -3.56 16.66
C GLU A 823 -21.22 -2.13 16.86
N ILE A 824 -21.32 -1.69 18.13
CA ILE A 824 -21.60 -0.30 18.48
C ILE A 824 -20.65 0.11 19.62
N SER A 825 -20.05 1.30 19.50
CA SER A 825 -19.20 1.86 20.54
C SER A 825 -19.97 2.82 21.44
N ALA A 826 -19.57 2.88 22.71
CA ALA A 826 -19.96 3.90 23.68
C ALA A 826 -19.11 5.18 23.57
N VAL A 827 -18.06 5.19 22.73
CA VAL A 827 -17.29 6.40 22.40
C VAL A 827 -18.23 7.37 21.68
N GLY A 828 -18.37 8.58 22.23
CA GLY A 828 -19.44 9.52 21.86
C GLY A 828 -20.54 9.70 22.92
N GLY A 829 -20.39 9.14 24.12
CA GLY A 829 -21.27 9.40 25.27
C GLY A 829 -22.53 8.53 25.33
N LEU A 830 -22.65 7.51 24.48
CA LEU A 830 -23.76 6.56 24.49
C LEU A 830 -23.66 5.60 25.71
N PRO A 831 -24.69 5.54 26.58
CA PRO A 831 -24.72 4.59 27.69
C PRO A 831 -24.66 3.12 27.23
N HIS A 832 -24.02 2.27 28.03
CA HIS A 832 -23.77 0.87 27.69
C HIS A 832 -25.04 0.03 27.53
N ASP A 833 -26.06 0.30 28.33
CA ASP A 833 -27.41 -0.25 28.22
C ASP A 833 -28.09 0.16 26.92
N VAL A 834 -27.99 1.44 26.51
CA VAL A 834 -28.50 1.93 25.22
C VAL A 834 -27.79 1.25 24.05
N CYS A 835 -26.46 1.10 24.11
CA CYS A 835 -25.69 0.33 23.13
C CYS A 835 -26.21 -1.10 23.00
N ARG A 836 -26.44 -1.79 24.13
CA ARG A 836 -26.96 -3.16 24.16
C ARG A 836 -28.40 -3.24 23.62
N LEU A 837 -29.26 -2.29 23.96
CA LEU A 837 -30.65 -2.21 23.51
C LEU A 837 -30.76 -2.00 21.99
N ARG A 838 -29.95 -1.11 21.41
CA ARG A 838 -29.92 -0.92 19.94
C ARG A 838 -29.50 -2.19 19.20
N LEU A 839 -28.51 -2.92 19.72
CA LEU A 839 -28.11 -4.22 19.15
C LEU A 839 -29.19 -5.30 19.30
N LYS A 840 -29.93 -5.34 20.42
CA LYS A 840 -31.08 -6.23 20.58
C LYS A 840 -32.15 -5.96 19.50
N ARG A 841 -32.46 -4.68 19.26
CA ARG A 841 -33.42 -4.26 18.21
C ARG A 841 -32.93 -4.63 16.81
N TRP A 842 -31.65 -4.39 16.49
CA TRP A 842 -31.05 -4.79 15.21
C TRP A 842 -31.08 -6.31 14.99
N LEU A 843 -30.85 -7.12 16.04
CA LEU A 843 -30.96 -8.57 15.97
C LEU A 843 -32.40 -9.03 15.70
N VAL A 844 -33.39 -8.46 16.40
CA VAL A 844 -34.82 -8.77 16.20
C VAL A 844 -35.34 -8.30 14.84
N ALA A 845 -34.85 -7.18 14.31
CA ALA A 845 -35.12 -6.77 12.91
C ALA A 845 -34.55 -7.75 11.86
N GLY A 846 -33.71 -8.70 12.27
CA GLY A 846 -33.29 -9.84 11.45
C GLY A 846 -34.17 -11.10 11.60
N LEU A 847 -35.34 -10.98 12.22
CA LEU A 847 -36.33 -12.07 12.34
C LEU A 847 -37.55 -11.85 11.42
N ASP A 848 -37.93 -10.58 11.25
CA ASP A 848 -39.14 -10.16 10.55
C ASP A 848 -38.82 -9.87 9.06
N ASP A 849 -39.14 -10.81 8.18
CA ASP A 849 -39.71 -10.64 6.82
C ASP A 849 -39.41 -11.85 5.90
N GLU A 850 -40.34 -12.18 5.01
CA GLU A 850 -40.11 -13.15 3.92
C GLU A 850 -39.44 -12.49 2.69
N ASP A 851 -39.63 -11.18 2.49
CA ASP A 851 -39.18 -10.38 1.34
C ASP A 851 -37.69 -9.97 1.36
N TRP A 852 -36.84 -10.76 2.02
CA TRP A 852 -35.41 -10.46 2.13
C TRP A 852 -34.66 -10.68 0.80
N PRO A 853 -33.84 -9.71 0.34
CA PRO A 853 -33.08 -9.83 -0.90
C PRO A 853 -32.04 -10.97 -0.83
N GLU A 854 -31.62 -11.49 -1.98
CA GLU A 854 -30.71 -12.65 -2.09
C GLU A 854 -29.44 -12.52 -1.21
N LYS A 855 -28.89 -11.31 -1.11
CA LYS A 855 -27.78 -10.98 -0.22
C LYS A 855 -28.24 -10.60 1.19
N LYS A 856 -28.82 -11.57 1.89
CA LYS A 856 -29.47 -11.38 3.20
C LYS A 856 -28.53 -10.76 4.24
N ARG A 857 -27.26 -11.19 4.30
CA ARG A 857 -26.32 -10.67 5.30
C ARG A 857 -25.83 -9.26 4.96
N GLU A 858 -25.54 -8.96 3.68
CA GLU A 858 -25.17 -7.59 3.26
C GLU A 858 -26.30 -6.60 3.64
N PHE A 859 -27.55 -6.97 3.36
CA PHE A 859 -28.73 -6.20 3.73
C PHE A 859 -28.87 -6.01 5.26
N HIS A 860 -28.79 -7.08 6.06
CA HIS A 860 -28.89 -6.97 7.53
C HIS A 860 -27.81 -6.08 8.13
N ILE A 861 -26.58 -6.19 7.63
CA ILE A 861 -25.45 -5.38 8.11
C ILE A 861 -25.66 -3.90 7.75
N SER A 862 -26.28 -3.58 6.62
CA SER A 862 -26.54 -2.18 6.22
C SER A 862 -27.55 -1.45 7.12
N MET A 863 -28.49 -2.19 7.75
CA MET A 863 -29.54 -1.59 8.58
C MET A 863 -29.03 -0.75 9.76
N GLY A 864 -29.82 0.27 10.11
CA GLY A 864 -29.73 1.03 11.36
C GLY A 864 -28.94 2.32 11.30
N ASN A 865 -28.30 2.64 10.17
CA ASN A 865 -27.42 3.81 10.03
C ASN A 865 -26.28 3.85 11.07
N ILE A 866 -25.56 4.98 11.13
CA ILE A 866 -24.46 5.22 12.07
C ILE A 866 -24.95 5.03 13.52
N LEU A 867 -24.20 4.26 14.31
CA LEU A 867 -24.49 3.93 15.71
C LEU A 867 -25.91 3.35 15.95
N LEU A 868 -26.47 2.65 14.96
CA LEU A 868 -27.81 2.05 15.03
C LEU A 868 -28.89 3.10 15.41
N ARG A 869 -28.79 4.31 14.85
CA ARG A 869 -29.68 5.44 15.12
C ARG A 869 -31.16 5.13 14.83
N ASP A 870 -31.46 4.37 13.78
CA ASP A 870 -32.85 4.02 13.45
C ASP A 870 -33.47 3.13 14.53
N PHE A 871 -32.64 2.33 15.20
CA PHE A 871 -33.00 1.51 16.36
C PHE A 871 -32.91 2.27 17.70
N SER A 872 -32.77 3.59 17.69
CA SER A 872 -32.75 4.40 18.93
C SER A 872 -34.10 4.41 19.67
N GLN A 873 -35.21 4.26 18.93
CA GLN A 873 -36.58 4.14 19.45
C GLN A 873 -37.16 2.72 19.19
N GLY A 874 -38.38 2.47 19.66
CA GLY A 874 -39.08 1.19 19.50
C GLY A 874 -39.08 0.31 20.77
N LYS A 875 -39.30 -1.00 20.58
CA LYS A 875 -39.53 -1.99 21.64
C LYS A 875 -38.50 -1.94 22.80
N THR A 876 -38.92 -2.16 24.03
CA THR A 876 -38.04 -2.13 25.23
C THR A 876 -37.14 -3.36 25.30
N SER A 877 -36.18 -3.37 26.23
CA SER A 877 -35.29 -4.51 26.46
C SER A 877 -36.07 -5.79 26.80
N GLU A 878 -37.13 -5.64 27.59
CA GLU A 878 -37.99 -6.70 28.14
C GLU A 878 -38.92 -7.25 27.07
N GLU A 879 -39.48 -6.39 26.21
CA GLU A 879 -40.28 -6.80 25.05
C GLU A 879 -39.44 -7.60 24.04
N LEU A 880 -38.22 -7.15 23.78
CA LEU A 880 -37.27 -7.87 22.92
C LEU A 880 -36.84 -9.20 23.55
N ASP A 881 -36.68 -9.26 24.88
CA ASP A 881 -36.40 -10.51 25.60
C ASP A 881 -37.56 -11.50 25.48
N ARG A 882 -38.83 -11.04 25.53
CA ARG A 882 -40.02 -11.90 25.28
C ARG A 882 -40.07 -12.37 23.82
N ILE A 883 -39.81 -11.50 22.85
CA ILE A 883 -39.78 -11.90 21.42
C ILE A 883 -38.77 -13.02 21.22
N VAL A 884 -37.52 -12.85 21.67
CA VAL A 884 -36.47 -13.86 21.51
C VAL A 884 -36.75 -15.15 22.29
N GLN A 885 -37.55 -15.11 23.36
CA GLN A 885 -38.04 -16.32 24.04
C GLN A 885 -38.99 -17.16 23.17
N HIS A 886 -39.78 -16.51 22.31
CA HIS A 886 -40.74 -17.16 21.39
C HIS A 886 -40.16 -17.50 20.01
N VAL A 887 -38.92 -17.06 19.70
CA VAL A 887 -38.19 -17.53 18.52
C VAL A 887 -37.76 -18.98 18.76
N SER A 888 -38.59 -19.91 18.32
CA SER A 888 -38.28 -21.35 18.30
C SER A 888 -36.95 -21.60 17.58
N SER A 889 -36.16 -22.53 18.13
CA SER A 889 -34.78 -22.85 17.74
C SER A 889 -34.64 -23.40 16.32
#